data_AF-A0A421D0F6-F1
#
_entry.id   AF-A0A421D0F6-F1
#
_cell.length_a   1.000
_cell.length_b   1.000
_cell.length_c   1.000
_cell.angle_alpha   90.00
_cell.angle_beta   90.00
_cell.angle_gamma   90.00
#
_symmetry.space_group_name_H-M   'P 1'
#
loop_
_entity.id
_entity.type
_entity.pdbx_description
1 polymer ?
#
loop_
_entity_poly.entity_id
_entity_poly.type
_entity_poly.pdbx_seq_one_letter_code
_entity_poly.pdbx_strand_id
1 'polypeptide(L)'
;MTLLLLLAGLAATANALTATINTGQTYQTMDGFGFSQAFGRANDLYNLNSSQRQYALDLLFSPTKGAGMTILRNRIGSGSSDSIEPTSPGSPNATPQYKALGTDSNQVWVTQQAVKYGVKTIYADAWSAPGFMKTNNDQANGGYLCGVRNTNCASGNWMQAYANYLVKYIQDYAALGLDITHVGFLNEPDLTTAYSSMLSDGYQAADFIKVLYPTLQKAGLSRVGINCCDAMGWNAQKTRTAQLISSGVENLLSRITSHSYSSDPTSPMGASIPVWQTENADLSDAGTWETTWYSNGGAGEGFTWAEKIYTAITEGGVSAYLYWEGFEKSDTNSCLVITDGTNIIPSGRLWAFAQWSRYVRPGAVRVAISGSTSTLKMTAFKNKDGTVAVQMINSVSSATSVTVKGFSARSAKAYLTDNSNNNISDTTVLLSDNKVYGIQVKTTTTLPLPLPSPRIMLSNWIMAPKIVLITGANRGIGKGILELYLKKPDHTVIAAIRDPSHPTSQALADLSRVEGTTLIIVKIDATSPTDPTAAVKELAASGINHVDILIANAAIALSWPTVAEVRVEDIQKHVDVNVYGFIYLYQAFQDLLKQAKDPNDFIPMRNAAYAPTKAVQHWYTKAISAEDPWLTAFPVDPGWVQTDIGNRGAETFGFAKAAMTVEESATGVVKVIDSSTRETHSGKLFKYDGNEQPW
;
A
#
# COMPACT_ATOMS: atom_id res chain seq x y z
N MET A 1 -34.77 -57.15 -0.22
CA MET A 1 -34.35 -57.51 -1.59
C MET A 1 -33.91 -56.23 -2.29
N THR A 2 -32.87 -56.29 -3.14
CA THR A 2 -32.32 -55.13 -3.92
C THR A 2 -31.64 -54.08 -3.01
N LEU A 3 -30.33 -54.07 -2.77
CA LEU A 3 -29.16 -53.95 -3.68
C LEU A 3 -29.09 -52.58 -4.38
N LEU A 4 -28.11 -51.75 -4.00
CA LEU A 4 -27.71 -50.55 -4.74
C LEU A 4 -26.18 -50.48 -4.82
N LEU A 5 -25.67 -50.10 -6.00
CA LEU A 5 -24.28 -50.30 -6.39
C LEU A 5 -23.32 -49.30 -5.73
N LEU A 6 -22.17 -49.81 -5.25
CA LEU A 6 -20.95 -49.02 -5.07
C LEU A 6 -20.31 -48.76 -6.44
N LEU A 7 -20.57 -47.58 -7.01
CA LEU A 7 -19.75 -47.05 -8.09
C LEU A 7 -18.56 -46.29 -7.47
N ALA A 8 -17.42 -46.98 -7.40
CA ALA A 8 -16.15 -46.35 -7.09
C ALA A 8 -15.76 -45.41 -8.25
N GLY A 9 -16.18 -44.14 -8.13
CA GLY A 9 -15.67 -43.08 -8.99
C GLY A 9 -14.18 -42.91 -8.76
N LEU A 10 -13.38 -43.52 -9.63
CA LEU A 10 -11.99 -43.12 -9.85
C LEU A 10 -12.01 -41.63 -10.26
N ALA A 11 -11.87 -40.75 -9.28
CA ALA A 11 -11.50 -39.37 -9.54
C ALA A 11 -10.15 -39.43 -10.25
N ALA A 12 -10.17 -39.26 -11.56
CA ALA A 12 -8.96 -39.22 -12.36
C ALA A 12 -8.05 -38.16 -11.73
N THR A 13 -6.84 -38.57 -11.34
CA THR A 13 -5.81 -37.64 -10.91
C THR A 13 -5.44 -36.78 -12.11
N ALA A 14 -6.16 -35.67 -12.29
CA ALA A 14 -5.76 -34.61 -13.20
C ALA A 14 -4.33 -34.25 -12.80
N ASN A 15 -3.37 -34.46 -13.70
CA ASN A 15 -1.96 -34.25 -13.43
C ASN A 15 -1.75 -32.78 -13.04
N ALA A 16 -1.63 -32.52 -11.73
CA ALA A 16 -1.40 -31.17 -11.22
C ALA A 16 -0.09 -30.65 -11.83
N LEU A 17 -0.16 -29.50 -12.50
CA LEU A 17 1.01 -28.89 -13.09
C LEU A 17 2.02 -28.60 -11.98
N THR A 18 3.29 -28.95 -12.23
CA THR A 18 4.32 -28.88 -11.20
C THR A 18 5.30 -27.76 -11.50
N ALA A 19 5.19 -26.68 -10.73
CA ALA A 19 6.18 -25.61 -10.68
C ALA A 19 7.41 -26.09 -9.88
N THR A 20 8.58 -26.12 -10.52
CA THR A 20 9.84 -26.48 -9.85
C THR A 20 10.76 -25.27 -9.79
N ILE A 21 11.01 -24.76 -8.59
CA ILE A 21 11.82 -23.55 -8.36
C ILE A 21 13.23 -23.93 -7.88
N ASN A 22 14.26 -23.40 -8.53
CA ASN A 22 15.65 -23.53 -8.11
C ASN A 22 16.18 -22.16 -7.63
N THR A 23 16.15 -21.94 -6.31
CA THR A 23 16.65 -20.69 -5.70
C THR A 23 18.17 -20.51 -5.75
N GLY A 24 18.92 -21.53 -6.20
CA GLY A 24 20.37 -21.45 -6.46
C GLY A 24 20.72 -20.98 -7.88
N GLN A 25 19.75 -20.93 -8.80
CA GLN A 25 19.94 -20.39 -10.15
C GLN A 25 19.21 -19.04 -10.25
N THR A 26 19.98 -17.97 -10.35
CA THR A 26 19.52 -16.58 -10.31
C THR A 26 19.66 -15.89 -11.67
N TYR A 27 18.81 -14.89 -11.91
CA TYR A 27 18.88 -13.97 -13.05
C TYR A 27 19.00 -12.52 -12.54
N GLN A 28 18.23 -11.58 -13.09
CA GLN A 28 18.31 -10.18 -12.73
C GLN A 28 17.83 -9.91 -11.28
N THR A 29 18.38 -8.84 -10.70
CA THR A 29 17.87 -8.26 -9.44
C THR A 29 16.81 -7.23 -9.78
N MET A 30 15.69 -7.23 -9.05
CA MET A 30 14.59 -6.30 -9.22
C MET A 30 14.83 -5.04 -8.40
N ASP A 31 14.82 -3.87 -9.04
CA ASP A 31 14.88 -2.57 -8.40
C ASP A 31 13.49 -2.11 -7.93
N GLY A 32 12.42 -2.50 -8.64
CA GLY A 32 11.04 -2.27 -8.20
C GLY A 32 10.04 -2.02 -9.33
N PHE A 33 8.96 -1.33 -8.97
CA PHE A 33 7.84 -0.97 -9.83
C PHE A 33 7.41 0.46 -9.52
N GLY A 34 6.85 1.17 -10.51
CA GLY A 34 6.55 2.59 -10.32
C GLY A 34 5.67 3.22 -11.38
N PHE A 35 5.68 4.54 -11.36
CA PHE A 35 4.94 5.44 -12.24
C PHE A 35 5.54 6.84 -12.21
N SER A 36 4.99 7.74 -13.02
CA SER A 36 5.23 9.17 -13.04
C SER A 36 4.05 10.00 -12.51
N GLN A 37 4.32 11.28 -12.27
CA GLN A 37 3.34 12.33 -11.97
C GLN A 37 3.71 13.60 -12.75
N ALA A 38 4.13 13.39 -14.00
CA ALA A 38 4.75 14.40 -14.86
C ALA A 38 3.70 15.39 -15.41
N PHE A 39 4.15 16.35 -16.22
CA PHE A 39 3.27 17.31 -16.93
C PHE A 39 2.19 18.01 -16.08
N GLY A 40 2.42 18.12 -14.76
CA GLY A 40 1.47 18.68 -13.82
C GLY A 40 0.40 17.73 -13.27
N ARG A 41 0.44 16.42 -13.55
CA ARG A 41 -0.47 15.41 -12.96
C ARG A 41 -0.33 15.28 -11.44
N ALA A 42 0.86 15.58 -10.91
CA ALA A 42 1.07 15.83 -9.49
C ALA A 42 0.08 16.86 -8.88
N ASN A 43 -0.42 17.83 -9.65
CA ASN A 43 -1.45 18.78 -9.20
C ASN A 43 -2.80 18.10 -8.96
N ASP A 44 -3.20 17.14 -9.78
CA ASP A 44 -4.48 16.43 -9.64
C ASP A 44 -4.52 15.69 -8.29
N LEU A 45 -3.41 15.03 -7.93
CA LEU A 45 -3.23 14.37 -6.63
C LEU A 45 -3.10 15.39 -5.48
N TYR A 46 -2.37 16.51 -5.68
CA TYR A 46 -2.20 17.56 -4.67
C TYR A 46 -3.49 18.30 -4.32
N ASN A 47 -4.44 18.43 -5.26
CA ASN A 47 -5.66 19.22 -5.08
C ASN A 47 -6.84 18.45 -4.47
N LEU A 48 -6.73 17.12 -4.33
CA LEU A 48 -7.74 16.30 -3.63
C LEU A 48 -7.95 16.73 -2.17
N ASN A 49 -9.17 16.52 -1.64
CA ASN A 49 -9.40 16.69 -0.20
C ASN A 49 -8.60 15.66 0.62
N SER A 50 -8.42 15.88 1.92
CA SER A 50 -7.46 15.11 2.73
C SER A 50 -7.75 13.59 2.76
N SER A 51 -9.00 13.16 2.80
CA SER A 51 -9.36 11.74 2.84
C SER A 51 -9.20 11.06 1.48
N GLN A 52 -9.68 11.69 0.39
CA GLN A 52 -9.45 11.24 -0.98
C GLN A 52 -7.95 11.14 -1.30
N ARG A 53 -7.18 12.16 -0.91
CA ARG A 53 -5.73 12.23 -1.12
C ARG A 53 -4.99 11.11 -0.39
N GLN A 54 -5.34 10.88 0.88
CA GLN A 54 -4.77 9.79 1.66
C GLN A 54 -5.09 8.42 1.04
N TYR A 55 -6.33 8.23 0.56
CA TYR A 55 -6.72 6.98 -0.11
C TYR A 55 -6.00 6.76 -1.45
N ALA A 56 -5.85 7.81 -2.27
CA ALA A 56 -5.08 7.73 -3.52
C ALA A 56 -3.58 7.42 -3.26
N LEU A 57 -2.98 8.06 -2.26
CA LEU A 57 -1.60 7.76 -1.84
C LEU A 57 -1.45 6.32 -1.30
N ASP A 58 -2.43 5.84 -0.52
CA ASP A 58 -2.47 4.46 -0.04
C ASP A 58 -2.59 3.47 -1.22
N LEU A 59 -3.46 3.73 -2.21
CA LEU A 59 -3.61 2.91 -3.43
C LEU A 59 -2.32 2.81 -4.24
N LEU A 60 -1.50 3.87 -4.28
CA LEU A 60 -0.24 3.89 -5.03
C LEU A 60 0.92 3.28 -4.25
N PHE A 61 1.16 3.74 -3.02
CA PHE A 61 2.41 3.50 -2.30
C PHE A 61 2.31 2.51 -1.11
N SER A 62 1.11 2.20 -0.61
CA SER A 62 0.99 1.24 0.51
C SER A 62 1.12 -0.20 0.02
N PRO A 63 2.05 -1.02 0.55
CA PRO A 63 2.17 -2.44 0.18
C PRO A 63 1.05 -3.31 0.79
N THR A 64 0.22 -2.78 1.69
CA THR A 64 -0.90 -3.50 2.31
C THR A 64 -2.25 -3.01 1.79
N LYS A 65 -2.41 -1.71 1.52
CA LYS A 65 -3.67 -1.12 1.03
C LYS A 65 -3.72 -0.94 -0.50
N GLY A 66 -2.58 -0.76 -1.16
CA GLY A 66 -2.48 -0.43 -2.59
C GLY A 66 -1.41 -1.24 -3.32
N ALA A 67 -0.81 -0.70 -4.38
CA ALA A 67 0.20 -1.39 -5.18
C ALA A 67 1.60 -1.44 -4.52
N GLY A 68 1.86 -0.63 -3.50
CA GLY A 68 3.14 -0.65 -2.79
C GLY A 68 4.32 -0.20 -3.64
N MET A 69 4.10 0.70 -4.61
CA MET A 69 5.09 1.13 -5.60
C MET A 69 6.39 1.63 -4.95
N THR A 70 7.51 1.44 -5.63
CA THR A 70 8.87 1.54 -5.08
C THR A 70 9.81 2.42 -5.90
N ILE A 71 9.36 2.89 -7.06
CA ILE A 71 10.04 3.84 -7.93
C ILE A 71 9.07 4.98 -8.24
N LEU A 72 9.54 6.22 -8.20
CA LEU A 72 8.83 7.40 -8.71
C LEU A 72 9.69 8.04 -9.82
N ARG A 73 9.10 8.28 -10.99
CA ARG A 73 9.74 9.02 -12.10
C ARG A 73 9.22 10.46 -12.12
N ASN A 74 10.09 11.44 -11.94
CA ASN A 74 9.80 12.86 -12.05
C ASN A 74 10.31 13.39 -13.39
N ARG A 75 9.59 14.35 -14.00
CA ARG A 75 10.03 15.11 -15.17
C ARG A 75 10.80 16.36 -14.75
N ILE A 76 11.99 16.51 -15.31
CA ILE A 76 12.78 17.74 -15.28
C ILE A 76 12.23 18.68 -16.36
N GLY A 77 11.69 19.85 -15.95
CA GLY A 77 11.02 20.81 -16.84
C GLY A 77 11.98 21.62 -17.73
N SER A 78 11.70 21.70 -19.03
CA SER A 78 12.59 22.35 -20.03
C SER A 78 12.07 23.66 -20.63
N GLY A 79 10.87 24.09 -20.24
CA GLY A 79 10.16 25.23 -20.81
C GLY A 79 10.32 26.53 -20.01
N SER A 80 9.76 27.62 -20.55
CA SER A 80 9.81 28.94 -19.92
C SER A 80 9.01 29.02 -18.59
N SER A 81 8.03 28.13 -18.41
CA SER A 81 7.14 28.06 -17.24
C SER A 81 7.59 27.08 -16.16
N ASP A 82 8.36 26.04 -16.50
CA ASP A 82 8.67 24.90 -15.62
C ASP A 82 10.18 24.60 -15.49
N SER A 83 11.05 25.22 -16.29
CA SER A 83 12.51 25.08 -16.15
C SER A 83 13.07 25.92 -15.01
N ILE A 84 14.03 25.34 -14.27
CA ILE A 84 14.92 26.08 -13.37
C ILE A 84 15.82 27.07 -14.13
N GLU A 85 16.01 26.90 -15.44
CA GLU A 85 16.75 27.82 -16.31
C GLU A 85 15.89 28.18 -17.55
N PRO A 86 14.90 29.07 -17.41
CA PRO A 86 13.92 29.38 -18.46
C PRO A 86 14.37 30.51 -19.41
N THR A 87 15.54 31.10 -19.17
CA THR A 87 16.10 32.21 -19.95
C THR A 87 17.56 31.91 -20.26
N SER A 88 17.96 32.07 -21.52
CA SER A 88 19.34 31.84 -21.95
C SER A 88 20.33 32.79 -21.25
N PRO A 89 21.49 32.30 -20.77
CA PRO A 89 22.59 33.15 -20.31
C PRO A 89 23.37 33.81 -21.48
N GLY A 90 22.92 33.63 -22.73
CA GLY A 90 23.48 34.25 -23.93
C GLY A 90 24.65 33.49 -24.58
N SER A 91 25.39 32.68 -23.81
CA SER A 91 26.41 31.76 -24.33
C SER A 91 26.62 30.57 -23.38
N PRO A 92 27.13 29.41 -23.85
CA PRO A 92 27.31 28.22 -23.01
C PRO A 92 28.34 28.36 -21.89
N ASN A 93 29.17 29.41 -21.93
CA ASN A 93 30.19 29.72 -20.92
C ASN A 93 29.80 30.88 -20.00
N ALA A 94 28.63 31.50 -20.21
CA ALA A 94 28.13 32.57 -19.35
C ALA A 94 27.47 32.00 -18.08
N THR A 95 27.43 32.79 -17.01
CA THR A 95 26.85 32.37 -15.72
C THR A 95 25.33 32.16 -15.85
N PRO A 96 24.82 30.94 -15.65
CA PRO A 96 23.38 30.64 -15.73
C PRO A 96 22.60 31.36 -14.62
N GLN A 97 21.36 31.76 -14.93
CA GLN A 97 20.45 32.41 -13.98
C GLN A 97 19.36 31.43 -13.56
N TYR A 98 19.70 30.56 -12.59
CA TYR A 98 18.76 29.58 -12.08
C TYR A 98 17.67 30.22 -11.20
N LYS A 99 16.41 29.91 -11.51
CA LYS A 99 15.27 30.12 -10.60
C LYS A 99 15.28 29.07 -9.49
N ALA A 100 14.63 29.38 -8.38
CA ALA A 100 14.35 28.38 -7.35
C ALA A 100 13.38 27.31 -7.87
N LEU A 101 13.64 26.04 -7.53
CA LEU A 101 12.84 24.87 -7.93
C LEU A 101 11.34 25.00 -7.57
N GLY A 102 11.03 25.65 -6.45
CA GLY A 102 9.65 25.84 -6.00
C GLY A 102 8.95 24.52 -5.70
N THR A 103 7.77 24.31 -6.30
CA THR A 103 7.01 23.06 -6.16
C THR A 103 7.36 22.01 -7.22
N ASP A 104 8.10 22.38 -8.27
CA ASP A 104 8.35 21.56 -9.46
C ASP A 104 7.05 20.95 -10.04
N SER A 105 6.05 21.79 -10.30
CA SER A 105 4.68 21.38 -10.69
C SER A 105 4.03 20.39 -9.69
N ASN A 106 4.33 20.55 -8.40
CA ASN A 106 3.99 19.67 -7.26
C ASN A 106 4.68 18.29 -7.22
N GLN A 107 5.64 18.01 -8.11
CA GLN A 107 6.44 16.78 -8.05
C GLN A 107 7.29 16.69 -6.77
N VAL A 108 7.75 17.82 -6.22
CA VAL A 108 8.39 17.88 -4.89
C VAL A 108 7.48 17.30 -3.80
N TRP A 109 6.19 17.68 -3.80
CA TRP A 109 5.23 17.21 -2.80
C TRP A 109 4.91 15.71 -2.97
N VAL A 110 4.78 15.23 -4.21
CA VAL A 110 4.59 13.79 -4.49
C VAL A 110 5.81 13.00 -4.01
N THR A 111 7.02 13.50 -4.29
CA THR A 111 8.28 12.89 -3.85
C THR A 111 8.35 12.81 -2.32
N GLN A 112 7.97 13.88 -1.61
CA GLN A 112 7.85 13.86 -0.15
C GLN A 112 6.86 12.80 0.35
N GLN A 113 5.73 12.59 -0.32
CA GLN A 113 4.80 11.53 0.10
C GLN A 113 5.39 10.14 -0.19
N ALA A 114 5.91 9.92 -1.40
CA ALA A 114 6.56 8.67 -1.79
C ALA A 114 7.63 8.24 -0.77
N VAL A 115 8.52 9.16 -0.36
CA VAL A 115 9.55 8.92 0.65
C VAL A 115 8.95 8.54 2.01
N LYS A 116 7.84 9.15 2.45
CA LYS A 116 7.14 8.75 3.69
C LYS A 116 6.59 7.32 3.65
N TYR A 117 6.19 6.82 2.47
CA TYR A 117 5.81 5.41 2.28
C TYR A 117 7.03 4.47 2.11
N GLY A 118 8.25 5.00 2.15
CA GLY A 118 9.48 4.23 2.05
C GLY A 118 10.00 4.02 0.62
N VAL A 119 9.51 4.79 -0.36
CA VAL A 119 10.12 4.86 -1.70
C VAL A 119 11.53 5.45 -1.57
N LYS A 120 12.53 4.75 -2.09
CA LYS A 120 13.94 5.16 -2.08
C LYS A 120 14.50 5.44 -3.47
N THR A 121 13.80 5.02 -4.52
CA THR A 121 14.24 5.15 -5.90
C THR A 121 13.47 6.28 -6.57
N ILE A 122 14.09 7.47 -6.64
CA ILE A 122 13.56 8.61 -7.38
C ILE A 122 14.39 8.77 -8.65
N TYR A 123 13.72 8.66 -9.80
CA TYR A 123 14.29 8.84 -11.13
C TYR A 123 13.87 10.20 -11.68
N ALA A 124 14.77 11.16 -11.78
CA ALA A 124 14.48 12.44 -12.43
C ALA A 124 14.94 12.39 -13.89
N ASP A 125 14.05 12.61 -14.84
CA ASP A 125 14.33 12.46 -16.26
C ASP A 125 13.92 13.70 -17.06
N ALA A 126 14.74 14.08 -18.03
CA ALA A 126 14.55 15.29 -18.83
C ALA A 126 14.09 14.95 -20.25
N TRP A 127 12.88 15.40 -20.59
CA TRP A 127 12.32 15.23 -21.93
C TRP A 127 13.08 16.03 -23.00
N SER A 128 13.73 17.11 -22.59
CA SER A 128 14.53 17.98 -23.44
C SER A 128 15.49 18.80 -22.58
N ALA A 129 16.57 19.28 -23.17
CA ALA A 129 17.27 20.45 -22.64
C ALA A 129 16.39 21.73 -22.84
N PRO A 130 16.64 22.82 -22.10
CA PRO A 130 16.08 24.13 -22.42
C PRO A 130 16.36 24.52 -23.88
N GLY A 131 15.39 25.14 -24.56
CA GLY A 131 15.43 25.35 -26.02
C GLY A 131 16.71 26.02 -26.54
N PHE A 132 17.25 27.00 -25.82
CA PHE A 132 18.48 27.70 -26.19
C PHE A 132 19.76 26.84 -26.17
N MET A 133 19.70 25.63 -25.61
CA MET A 133 20.77 24.64 -25.65
C MET A 133 20.69 23.71 -26.88
N LYS A 134 19.68 23.87 -27.74
CA LYS A 134 19.32 22.94 -28.83
C LYS A 134 19.43 23.54 -30.24
N THR A 135 19.63 22.68 -31.23
CA THR A 135 19.80 23.06 -32.65
C THR A 135 18.62 23.82 -33.25
N ASN A 136 17.41 23.62 -32.72
CA ASN A 136 16.18 24.28 -33.17
C ASN A 136 15.79 25.51 -32.31
N ASN A 137 16.56 25.85 -31.27
CA ASN A 137 16.24 26.90 -30.30
C ASN A 137 14.86 26.74 -29.62
N ASP A 138 14.32 25.52 -29.57
CA ASP A 138 13.00 25.19 -29.03
C ASP A 138 13.11 23.96 -28.10
N GLN A 139 12.38 23.95 -26.99
CA GLN A 139 12.30 22.76 -26.13
C GLN A 139 11.43 21.65 -26.73
N ALA A 140 10.48 22.02 -27.60
CA ALA A 140 9.63 21.09 -28.32
C ALA A 140 10.19 20.79 -29.71
N ASN A 141 9.40 20.08 -30.52
CA ASN A 141 9.63 19.85 -31.94
C ASN A 141 10.99 19.20 -32.24
N GLY A 142 11.41 18.27 -31.36
CA GLY A 142 12.65 17.51 -31.51
C GLY A 142 13.88 18.41 -31.44
N GLY A 143 14.73 18.34 -32.46
CA GLY A 143 16.06 18.97 -32.44
C GLY A 143 17.02 18.26 -31.48
N TYR A 144 18.30 18.64 -31.50
CA TYR A 144 19.37 17.94 -30.78
C TYR A 144 20.09 18.89 -29.83
N LEU A 145 20.74 18.34 -28.81
CA LEU A 145 21.65 19.10 -27.94
C LEU A 145 22.81 19.70 -28.77
N CYS A 146 23.10 20.99 -28.60
CA CYS A 146 24.18 21.64 -29.31
C CYS A 146 25.56 21.15 -28.83
N GLY A 147 26.37 20.62 -29.75
CA GLY A 147 27.75 20.21 -29.49
C GLY A 147 27.99 18.71 -29.33
N VAL A 148 26.96 17.85 -29.34
CA VAL A 148 27.17 16.42 -29.62
C VAL A 148 27.60 16.23 -31.08
N ARG A 149 28.03 15.02 -31.47
CA ARG A 149 28.40 14.78 -32.87
C ARG A 149 27.28 15.18 -33.85
N ASN A 150 27.69 15.77 -34.96
CA ASN A 150 26.84 16.23 -36.07
C ASN A 150 25.84 17.36 -35.72
N THR A 151 25.98 18.05 -34.57
CA THR A 151 25.04 19.11 -34.14
C THR A 151 25.76 20.44 -33.87
N ASN A 152 26.22 21.08 -34.94
CA ASN A 152 26.86 22.39 -34.87
C ASN A 152 25.82 23.51 -34.70
N CYS A 153 25.95 24.29 -33.63
CA CYS A 153 25.11 25.47 -33.37
C CYS A 153 25.95 26.74 -33.37
N ALA A 154 25.41 27.83 -33.95
CA ALA A 154 26.07 29.14 -33.92
C ALA A 154 26.25 29.71 -32.50
N SER A 155 25.41 29.27 -31.55
CA SER A 155 25.52 29.61 -30.12
C SER A 155 26.62 28.84 -29.37
N GLY A 156 27.29 27.86 -30.01
CA GLY A 156 28.37 27.07 -29.41
C GLY A 156 27.96 25.69 -28.89
N ASN A 157 28.82 25.08 -28.08
CA ASN A 157 28.63 23.75 -27.48
C ASN A 157 28.01 23.89 -26.08
N TRP A 158 26.80 23.36 -25.88
CA TRP A 158 26.03 23.48 -24.65
C TRP A 158 26.06 22.22 -23.76
N MET A 159 26.83 21.18 -24.11
CA MET A 159 26.88 19.94 -23.31
C MET A 159 27.27 20.18 -21.85
N GLN A 160 28.29 21.00 -21.58
CA GLN A 160 28.68 21.27 -20.19
C GLN A 160 27.62 22.10 -19.43
N ALA A 161 26.96 23.04 -20.11
CA ALA A 161 25.88 23.83 -19.54
C ALA A 161 24.67 22.96 -19.17
N TYR A 162 24.27 22.04 -20.06
CA TYR A 162 23.17 21.11 -19.78
C TYR A 162 23.53 20.11 -18.66
N ALA A 163 24.77 19.62 -18.60
CA ALA A 163 25.23 18.79 -17.48
C ALA A 163 25.21 19.55 -16.14
N ASN A 164 25.60 20.83 -16.13
CA ASN A 164 25.52 21.70 -14.94
C ASN A 164 24.05 21.95 -14.52
N TYR A 165 23.16 22.15 -15.49
CA TYR A 165 21.73 22.31 -15.28
C TYR A 165 21.11 21.07 -14.59
N LEU A 166 21.43 19.85 -15.07
CA LEU A 166 20.96 18.60 -14.44
C LEU A 166 21.52 18.44 -13.01
N VAL A 167 22.80 18.76 -12.80
CA VAL A 167 23.41 18.80 -11.46
C VAL A 167 22.70 19.78 -10.53
N LYS A 168 22.35 20.97 -11.02
CA LYS A 168 21.65 21.99 -10.22
C LYS A 168 20.27 21.51 -9.78
N TYR A 169 19.50 20.88 -10.68
CA TYR A 169 18.20 20.31 -10.35
C TYR A 169 18.31 19.24 -9.24
N ILE A 170 19.30 18.34 -9.34
CA ILE A 170 19.57 17.32 -8.31
C ILE A 170 19.94 17.97 -6.96
N GLN A 171 20.79 19.00 -6.99
CA GLN A 171 21.19 19.75 -5.79
C GLN A 171 20.00 20.46 -5.12
N ASP A 172 19.04 20.98 -5.90
CA ASP A 172 17.85 21.63 -5.37
C ASP A 172 16.90 20.64 -4.69
N TYR A 173 16.72 19.44 -5.24
CA TYR A 173 16.02 18.35 -4.53
C TYR A 173 16.74 17.92 -3.26
N ALA A 174 18.08 17.77 -3.31
CA ALA A 174 18.88 17.41 -2.15
C ALA A 174 18.84 18.47 -1.03
N ALA A 175 18.77 19.76 -1.38
CA ALA A 175 18.58 20.86 -0.43
C ALA A 175 17.22 20.83 0.30
N LEU A 176 16.22 20.14 -0.28
CA LEU A 176 14.93 19.86 0.36
C LEU A 176 14.91 18.54 1.15
N GLY A 177 16.05 17.86 1.28
CA GLY A 177 16.17 16.55 1.92
C GLY A 177 15.62 15.40 1.08
N LEU A 178 15.50 15.57 -0.23
CA LEU A 178 14.97 14.58 -1.17
C LEU A 178 16.08 14.09 -2.11
N ASP A 179 16.54 12.86 -1.92
CA ASP A 179 17.58 12.29 -2.77
C ASP A 179 17.02 11.81 -4.12
N ILE A 180 17.32 12.54 -5.20
CA ILE A 180 17.30 11.97 -6.54
C ILE A 180 18.38 10.88 -6.61
N THR A 181 18.02 9.66 -6.98
CA THR A 181 18.96 8.51 -7.04
C THR A 181 19.38 8.17 -8.44
N HIS A 182 18.56 8.47 -9.45
CA HIS A 182 18.85 8.26 -10.86
C HIS A 182 18.51 9.53 -11.65
N VAL A 183 19.34 9.86 -12.65
CA VAL A 183 19.11 10.98 -13.57
C VAL A 183 19.10 10.49 -15.02
N GLY A 184 18.09 10.94 -15.76
CA GLY A 184 17.93 10.77 -17.21
C GLY A 184 18.03 12.12 -17.89
N PHE A 185 18.40 12.12 -19.17
CA PHE A 185 18.67 13.35 -19.93
C PHE A 185 18.01 13.36 -21.32
N LEU A 186 17.21 12.33 -21.61
CA LEU A 186 16.46 12.10 -22.85
C LEU A 186 15.18 11.33 -22.50
N ASN A 187 14.06 11.73 -23.10
CA ASN A 187 12.85 10.91 -23.20
C ASN A 187 12.51 10.74 -24.68
N GLU A 188 12.21 9.50 -25.10
CA GLU A 188 11.85 9.15 -26.47
C GLU A 188 12.68 9.88 -27.55
N PRO A 189 14.02 9.76 -27.53
CA PRO A 189 14.90 10.46 -28.47
C PRO A 189 14.79 9.99 -29.94
N ASP A 190 13.82 9.13 -30.24
CA ASP A 190 13.32 8.76 -31.58
C ASP A 190 12.05 9.51 -32.01
N LEU A 191 11.44 10.31 -31.13
CA LEU A 191 10.18 10.97 -31.34
C LEU A 191 10.31 12.51 -31.36
N THR A 192 9.64 13.12 -32.33
CA THR A 192 9.43 14.57 -32.43
C THR A 192 8.00 14.88 -32.01
N THR A 193 7.81 15.74 -31.00
CA THR A 193 6.46 16.06 -30.47
C THR A 193 6.24 17.56 -30.36
N ALA A 194 4.97 17.99 -30.26
CA ALA A 194 4.61 19.38 -30.01
C ALA A 194 4.87 19.84 -28.55
N TYR A 195 5.30 18.92 -27.68
CA TYR A 195 5.74 19.17 -26.31
C TYR A 195 7.25 18.90 -26.18
N SER A 196 7.79 19.02 -24.96
CA SER A 196 9.22 18.80 -24.67
C SER A 196 9.73 17.49 -25.32
N SER A 197 10.67 17.59 -26.26
CA SER A 197 11.26 16.46 -26.97
C SER A 197 12.66 16.81 -27.46
N MET A 198 13.63 15.90 -27.35
CA MET A 198 15.01 16.09 -27.83
C MET A 198 15.56 14.79 -28.42
N LEU A 199 15.94 14.85 -29.70
CA LEU A 199 16.41 13.72 -30.48
C LEU A 199 17.86 13.35 -30.12
N SER A 200 18.15 12.05 -30.18
CA SER A 200 19.49 11.49 -29.98
C SER A 200 19.55 10.05 -30.50
N ASP A 201 20.63 9.71 -31.20
CA ASP A 201 21.06 8.30 -31.28
C ASP A 201 21.89 7.92 -30.04
N GLY A 202 22.32 6.65 -29.94
CA GLY A 202 23.16 6.18 -28.84
C GLY A 202 24.60 6.70 -28.88
N TYR A 203 25.06 7.18 -30.04
CA TYR A 203 26.39 7.77 -30.19
C TYR A 203 26.45 9.22 -29.68
N GLN A 204 25.41 10.01 -29.98
CA GLN A 204 25.19 11.35 -29.44
C GLN A 204 24.93 11.29 -27.93
N ALA A 205 24.16 10.31 -27.46
CA ALA A 205 23.98 10.05 -26.04
C ALA A 205 25.33 9.74 -25.36
N ALA A 206 26.18 8.91 -25.98
CA ALA A 206 27.51 8.61 -25.47
C ALA A 206 28.45 9.83 -25.40
N ASP A 207 28.32 10.80 -26.31
CA ASP A 207 29.07 12.07 -26.23
C ASP A 207 28.67 12.86 -24.98
N PHE A 208 27.36 12.95 -24.71
CA PHE A 208 26.87 13.66 -23.52
C PHE A 208 27.15 12.92 -22.21
N ILE A 209 27.05 11.58 -22.16
CA ILE A 209 27.38 10.77 -20.97
C ILE A 209 28.83 11.02 -20.52
N LYS A 210 29.76 11.18 -21.47
CA LYS A 210 31.18 11.52 -21.21
C LYS A 210 31.36 12.91 -20.58
N VAL A 211 30.36 13.80 -20.66
CA VAL A 211 30.34 15.11 -20.00
C VAL A 211 29.56 15.04 -18.68
N LEU A 212 28.38 14.43 -18.67
CA LEU A 212 27.52 14.34 -17.48
C LEU A 212 28.18 13.54 -16.34
N TYR A 213 28.79 12.39 -16.63
CA TYR A 213 29.41 11.54 -15.62
C TYR A 213 30.48 12.27 -14.78
N PRO A 214 31.57 12.84 -15.37
CA PRO A 214 32.55 13.58 -14.58
C PRO A 214 31.98 14.84 -13.92
N THR A 215 30.92 15.44 -14.48
CA THR A 215 30.25 16.60 -13.87
C THR A 215 29.52 16.21 -12.58
N LEU A 216 28.82 15.07 -12.55
CA LEU A 216 28.24 14.49 -11.32
C LEU A 216 29.33 14.15 -10.28
N GLN A 217 30.43 13.52 -10.70
CA GLN A 217 31.55 13.21 -9.79
C GLN A 217 32.12 14.48 -9.15
N LYS A 218 32.40 15.52 -9.95
CA LYS A 218 32.92 16.82 -9.49
C LYS A 218 31.96 17.56 -8.56
N ALA A 219 30.66 17.37 -8.72
CA ALA A 219 29.62 17.95 -7.87
C ALA A 219 29.38 17.19 -6.55
N GLY A 220 30.11 16.11 -6.27
CA GLY A 220 29.88 15.25 -5.10
C GLY A 220 28.66 14.34 -5.24
N LEU A 221 28.10 14.21 -6.44
CA LEU A 221 26.89 13.45 -6.76
C LEU A 221 27.20 12.06 -7.35
N SER A 222 28.35 11.48 -7.00
CA SER A 222 28.78 10.16 -7.49
C SER A 222 27.82 9.01 -7.16
N ARG A 223 26.94 9.22 -6.17
CA ARG A 223 25.83 8.32 -5.81
C ARG A 223 24.62 8.35 -6.76
N VAL A 224 24.56 9.30 -7.70
CA VAL A 224 23.47 9.40 -8.68
C VAL A 224 23.81 8.58 -9.90
N GLY A 225 22.96 7.60 -10.22
CA GLY A 225 23.10 6.80 -11.42
C GLY A 225 22.65 7.55 -12.68
N ILE A 226 23.38 7.43 -13.79
CA ILE A 226 22.91 7.92 -15.10
C ILE A 226 22.12 6.82 -15.79
N ASN A 227 20.90 7.13 -16.20
CA ASN A 227 20.04 6.26 -16.99
C ASN A 227 20.02 6.71 -18.47
N CYS A 228 19.91 5.77 -19.41
CA CYS A 228 19.72 6.11 -20.83
C CYS A 228 19.01 4.96 -21.59
N CYS A 229 18.09 5.21 -22.52
CA CYS A 229 17.75 6.50 -23.11
C CYS A 229 16.24 6.72 -23.26
N ASP A 230 15.42 5.94 -22.56
CA ASP A 230 13.96 6.05 -22.54
C ASP A 230 13.33 6.13 -23.95
N ALA A 231 13.90 5.38 -24.91
CA ALA A 231 13.40 5.32 -26.29
C ALA A 231 11.98 4.72 -26.35
N MET A 232 11.15 5.18 -27.31
CA MET A 232 9.71 4.88 -27.41
C MET A 232 9.35 3.39 -27.36
N GLY A 233 10.27 2.51 -27.77
CA GLY A 233 10.08 1.08 -27.65
C GLY A 233 11.38 0.29 -27.60
N TRP A 234 11.24 -0.93 -27.10
CA TRP A 234 12.35 -1.82 -26.78
C TRP A 234 13.32 -2.04 -27.95
N ASN A 235 12.82 -2.25 -29.17
CA ASN A 235 13.68 -2.47 -30.34
C ASN A 235 14.53 -1.25 -30.71
N ALA A 236 14.00 -0.04 -30.51
CA ALA A 236 14.75 1.19 -30.75
C ALA A 236 15.80 1.43 -29.64
N GLN A 237 15.47 1.06 -28.39
CA GLN A 237 16.46 1.07 -27.32
C GLN A 237 17.56 0.02 -27.50
N LYS A 238 17.28 -1.17 -28.06
CA LYS A 238 18.32 -2.17 -28.37
C LYS A 238 19.38 -1.62 -29.33
N THR A 239 18.95 -0.90 -30.36
CA THR A 239 19.85 -0.21 -31.30
C THR A 239 20.73 0.82 -30.57
N ARG A 240 20.14 1.67 -29.72
CA ARG A 240 20.90 2.66 -28.93
C ARG A 240 21.85 2.01 -27.93
N THR A 241 21.44 0.92 -27.30
CA THR A 241 22.26 0.17 -26.33
C THR A 241 23.50 -0.42 -26.99
N ALA A 242 23.38 -0.99 -28.19
CA ALA A 242 24.52 -1.45 -28.96
C ALA A 242 25.50 -0.31 -29.32
N GLN A 243 24.98 0.90 -29.60
CA GLN A 243 25.79 2.10 -29.87
C GLN A 243 26.46 2.67 -28.61
N LEU A 244 25.81 2.60 -27.43
CA LEU A 244 26.39 2.97 -26.14
C LEU A 244 27.53 2.02 -25.74
N ILE A 245 27.32 0.71 -25.92
CA ILE A 245 28.34 -0.32 -25.68
C ILE A 245 29.53 -0.14 -26.62
N SER A 246 29.31 0.04 -27.93
CA SER A 246 30.39 0.28 -28.89
C SER A 246 31.12 1.61 -28.67
N SER A 247 30.46 2.60 -28.05
CA SER A 247 31.06 3.87 -27.64
C SER A 247 31.86 3.81 -26.33
N GLY A 248 31.84 2.68 -25.64
CA GLY A 248 32.57 2.43 -24.40
C GLY A 248 32.05 3.19 -23.19
N VAL A 249 30.72 3.43 -23.10
CA VAL A 249 30.11 4.21 -21.99
C VAL A 249 29.17 3.42 -21.08
N GLU A 250 28.96 2.12 -21.33
CA GLU A 250 28.02 1.31 -20.52
C GLU A 250 28.39 1.33 -19.02
N ASN A 251 29.69 1.28 -18.69
CA ASN A 251 30.19 1.35 -17.31
C ASN A 251 30.04 2.72 -16.63
N LEU A 252 29.61 3.76 -17.37
CA LEU A 252 29.28 5.09 -16.83
C LEU A 252 27.78 5.22 -16.52
N LEU A 253 26.97 4.25 -16.93
CA LEU A 253 25.52 4.20 -16.70
C LEU A 253 25.18 3.31 -15.51
N SER A 254 24.13 3.66 -14.79
CA SER A 254 23.51 2.78 -13.80
C SER A 254 22.51 1.82 -14.43
N ARG A 255 21.71 2.29 -15.39
CA ARG A 255 20.66 1.50 -16.04
C ARG A 255 20.57 1.83 -17.52
N ILE A 256 20.21 0.83 -18.31
CA ILE A 256 19.55 1.08 -19.59
C ILE A 256 18.05 1.23 -19.35
N THR A 257 17.41 2.18 -20.02
CA THR A 257 15.99 2.52 -19.88
C THR A 257 15.30 2.54 -21.23
N SER A 258 14.04 2.10 -21.26
CA SER A 258 13.23 2.00 -22.47
C SER A 258 11.75 2.17 -22.14
N HIS A 259 11.01 2.81 -23.02
CA HIS A 259 9.55 2.68 -23.04
C HIS A 259 9.15 1.39 -23.76
N SER A 260 7.85 1.12 -23.82
CA SER A 260 7.30 -0.03 -24.55
C SER A 260 5.99 0.28 -25.30
N TYR A 261 5.90 1.48 -25.87
CA TYR A 261 4.76 1.86 -26.73
C TYR A 261 4.87 1.23 -28.13
N SER A 262 6.03 1.34 -28.79
CA SER A 262 6.22 0.82 -30.16
C SER A 262 6.74 -0.62 -30.23
N SER A 263 7.28 -1.15 -29.12
CA SER A 263 7.66 -2.56 -29.00
C SER A 263 7.86 -2.97 -27.53
N ASP A 264 7.30 -4.11 -27.14
CA ASP A 264 7.39 -4.65 -25.79
C ASP A 264 8.73 -5.36 -25.50
N PRO A 265 9.14 -5.48 -24.22
CA PRO A 265 10.39 -6.16 -23.84
C PRO A 265 10.27 -7.69 -23.93
N THR A 266 10.26 -8.25 -25.14
CA THR A 266 10.11 -9.70 -25.42
C THR A 266 11.44 -10.46 -25.49
N SER A 267 12.58 -9.79 -25.30
CA SER A 267 13.92 -10.41 -25.33
C SER A 267 14.95 -9.56 -24.60
N PRO A 268 16.03 -10.12 -24.04
CA PRO A 268 17.02 -9.34 -23.30
C PRO A 268 17.65 -8.21 -24.14
N MET A 269 17.87 -7.05 -23.51
CA MET A 269 18.40 -5.84 -24.16
C MET A 269 19.80 -6.03 -24.77
N GLY A 270 20.62 -6.91 -24.17
CA GLY A 270 22.03 -7.12 -24.54
C GLY A 270 23.03 -6.32 -23.71
N ALA A 271 22.55 -5.58 -22.70
CA ALA A 271 23.38 -4.86 -21.72
C ALA A 271 23.97 -5.79 -20.64
N SER A 272 25.11 -5.40 -20.08
CA SER A 272 25.70 -6.02 -18.88
C SER A 272 25.19 -5.41 -17.57
N ILE A 273 24.65 -4.19 -17.63
CA ILE A 273 24.01 -3.49 -16.51
C ILE A 273 22.48 -3.74 -16.46
N PRO A 274 21.80 -3.53 -15.31
CA PRO A 274 20.37 -3.78 -15.21
C PRO A 274 19.55 -2.85 -16.10
N VAL A 275 18.40 -3.33 -16.59
CA VAL A 275 17.57 -2.63 -17.58
C VAL A 275 16.17 -2.41 -17.05
N TRP A 276 15.64 -1.21 -17.21
CA TRP A 276 14.27 -0.86 -16.80
C TRP A 276 13.38 -0.65 -18.03
N GLN A 277 12.13 -1.09 -17.92
CA GLN A 277 11.05 -0.46 -18.66
C GLN A 277 10.53 0.70 -17.80
N THR A 278 10.48 1.91 -18.37
CA THR A 278 10.34 3.18 -17.62
C THR A 278 9.07 3.97 -17.93
N GLU A 279 8.38 3.67 -19.03
CA GLU A 279 7.07 4.24 -19.35
C GLU A 279 6.28 3.32 -20.28
N ASN A 280 4.98 3.16 -20.01
CA ASN A 280 3.97 2.60 -20.90
C ASN A 280 2.58 2.89 -20.32
N ALA A 281 1.59 3.13 -21.18
CA ALA A 281 0.18 3.21 -20.83
C ALA A 281 -0.70 2.82 -22.03
N ASP A 282 -1.98 2.58 -21.78
CA ASP A 282 -2.97 2.53 -22.86
C ASP A 282 -3.34 3.97 -23.25
N LEU A 283 -2.78 4.41 -24.36
CA LEU A 283 -3.01 5.72 -24.97
C LEU A 283 -3.90 5.64 -26.22
N SER A 284 -4.71 4.57 -26.35
CA SER A 284 -5.60 4.43 -27.51
C SER A 284 -6.71 5.48 -27.48
N ASP A 285 -6.82 6.26 -28.57
CA ASP A 285 -7.89 7.24 -28.74
C ASP A 285 -9.26 6.52 -28.67
N ALA A 286 -10.06 6.90 -27.66
CA ALA A 286 -11.38 6.35 -27.28
C ALA A 286 -11.42 5.18 -26.26
N GLY A 287 -10.37 4.93 -25.47
CA GLY A 287 -10.47 4.10 -24.27
C GLY A 287 -11.16 4.80 -23.08
N THR A 288 -12.42 4.48 -22.79
CA THR A 288 -13.06 4.86 -21.51
C THR A 288 -12.39 4.16 -20.34
N TRP A 289 -12.36 4.81 -19.17
CA TRP A 289 -11.75 4.29 -17.93
C TRP A 289 -12.15 2.85 -17.62
N GLU A 290 -11.18 1.94 -17.67
CA GLU A 290 -11.43 0.52 -17.45
C GLU A 290 -11.01 0.06 -16.05
N THR A 291 -11.93 -0.61 -15.35
CA THR A 291 -11.72 -1.27 -14.05
C THR A 291 -11.66 -2.80 -14.16
N THR A 292 -12.11 -3.34 -15.30
CA THR A 292 -12.17 -4.76 -15.63
C THR A 292 -10.80 -5.43 -15.54
N TRP A 293 -10.78 -6.63 -14.95
CA TRP A 293 -9.61 -7.49 -14.99
C TRP A 293 -9.43 -8.14 -16.36
N TYR A 294 -10.45 -8.83 -16.89
CA TYR A 294 -10.44 -9.33 -18.27
C TYR A 294 -11.86 -9.49 -18.85
N SER A 295 -12.05 -9.13 -20.11
CA SER A 295 -13.29 -9.38 -20.86
C SER A 295 -12.97 -9.92 -22.25
N ASN A 296 -12.15 -9.20 -23.01
CA ASN A 296 -11.77 -9.56 -24.38
C ASN A 296 -10.29 -9.35 -24.71
N GLY A 297 -9.43 -9.04 -23.72
CA GLY A 297 -8.03 -8.72 -23.94
C GLY A 297 -7.80 -7.26 -24.36
N GLY A 298 -8.71 -6.35 -24.02
CA GLY A 298 -8.58 -4.92 -24.30
C GLY A 298 -7.30 -4.32 -23.72
N ALA A 299 -6.79 -3.26 -24.37
CA ALA A 299 -5.52 -2.61 -24.01
C ALA A 299 -5.52 -2.05 -22.57
N GLY A 300 -6.68 -1.63 -22.06
CA GLY A 300 -6.86 -1.13 -20.70
C GLY A 300 -7.10 -2.20 -19.62
N GLU A 301 -7.29 -3.48 -19.98
CA GLU A 301 -7.69 -4.54 -19.04
C GLU A 301 -6.53 -4.97 -18.11
N GLY A 302 -6.82 -5.27 -16.83
CA GLY A 302 -5.80 -5.66 -15.85
C GLY A 302 -4.98 -6.90 -16.26
N PHE A 303 -5.61 -7.90 -16.87
CA PHE A 303 -4.96 -9.12 -17.33
C PHE A 303 -3.95 -8.85 -18.46
N THR A 304 -4.30 -8.00 -19.43
CA THR A 304 -3.38 -7.54 -20.48
C THR A 304 -2.09 -7.00 -19.85
N TRP A 305 -2.22 -6.13 -18.83
CA TRP A 305 -1.07 -5.57 -18.12
C TRP A 305 -0.30 -6.60 -17.28
N ALA A 306 -0.97 -7.58 -16.68
CA ALA A 306 -0.30 -8.69 -16.00
C ALA A 306 0.57 -9.49 -16.99
N GLU A 307 0.09 -9.75 -18.20
CA GLU A 307 0.87 -10.40 -19.26
C GLU A 307 2.04 -9.53 -19.74
N LYS A 308 1.84 -8.22 -19.96
CA LYS A 308 2.93 -7.30 -20.35
C LYS A 308 4.06 -7.28 -19.32
N ILE A 309 3.73 -7.19 -18.03
CA ILE A 309 4.70 -7.22 -16.93
C ILE A 309 5.43 -8.58 -16.89
N TYR A 310 4.70 -9.70 -17.03
CA TYR A 310 5.30 -11.04 -17.08
C TYR A 310 6.32 -11.17 -18.20
N THR A 311 5.94 -10.78 -19.42
CA THR A 311 6.78 -10.84 -20.62
C THR A 311 8.04 -10.01 -20.41
N ALA A 312 7.89 -8.76 -19.98
CA ALA A 312 9.01 -7.85 -19.79
C ALA A 312 10.04 -8.36 -18.78
N ILE A 313 9.58 -8.93 -17.67
CA ILE A 313 10.44 -9.46 -16.61
C ILE A 313 11.06 -10.80 -16.99
N THR A 314 10.27 -11.71 -17.54
CA THR A 314 10.66 -13.12 -17.69
C THR A 314 11.41 -13.37 -19.00
N GLU A 315 11.03 -12.65 -20.06
CA GLU A 315 11.57 -12.77 -21.42
C GLU A 315 12.48 -11.57 -21.74
N GLY A 316 12.03 -10.34 -21.45
CA GLY A 316 12.83 -9.12 -21.59
C GLY A 316 13.95 -8.96 -20.56
N GLY A 317 13.86 -9.65 -19.43
CA GLY A 317 14.85 -9.58 -18.35
C GLY A 317 14.86 -8.25 -17.58
N VAL A 318 13.79 -7.44 -17.63
CA VAL A 318 13.78 -6.14 -16.95
C VAL A 318 13.91 -6.28 -15.43
N SER A 319 14.59 -5.30 -14.85
CA SER A 319 14.85 -5.13 -13.41
C SER A 319 13.86 -4.14 -12.77
N ALA A 320 13.15 -3.35 -13.59
CA ALA A 320 11.97 -2.59 -13.15
C ALA A 320 10.96 -2.45 -14.29
N TYR A 321 9.70 -2.22 -13.91
CA TYR A 321 8.59 -1.94 -14.82
C TYR A 321 7.75 -0.78 -14.25
N LEU A 322 7.58 0.29 -15.03
CA LEU A 322 6.86 1.50 -14.66
C LEU A 322 5.66 1.72 -15.61
N TYR A 323 4.52 2.10 -15.03
CA TYR A 323 3.44 2.69 -15.81
C TYR A 323 3.79 4.13 -16.20
N TRP A 324 2.99 4.75 -17.06
CA TRP A 324 3.11 6.18 -17.32
C TRP A 324 2.66 7.00 -16.10
N GLU A 325 1.40 7.44 -16.00
CA GLU A 325 0.96 8.26 -14.87
C GLU A 325 0.36 7.41 -13.74
N GLY A 326 0.65 7.77 -12.49
CA GLY A 326 0.08 7.07 -11.33
C GLY A 326 -1.37 7.44 -11.07
N PHE A 327 -1.69 8.72 -11.23
CA PHE A 327 -2.96 9.32 -10.85
C PHE A 327 -3.28 10.53 -11.73
N GLU A 328 -4.51 10.62 -12.23
CA GLU A 328 -4.98 11.79 -12.98
C GLU A 328 -6.42 12.15 -12.62
N LYS A 329 -6.79 13.41 -12.82
CA LYS A 329 -8.19 13.75 -13.05
C LYS A 329 -8.49 13.50 -14.54
N SER A 330 -8.97 12.30 -14.83
CA SER A 330 -9.17 11.78 -16.20
C SER A 330 -10.30 10.76 -16.25
N ASP A 331 -10.77 10.45 -17.45
CA ASP A 331 -11.67 9.35 -17.79
C ASP A 331 -11.02 8.35 -18.78
N THR A 332 -9.70 8.41 -18.96
CA THR A 332 -8.91 7.60 -19.91
C THR A 332 -7.93 6.65 -19.21
N ASN A 333 -7.43 5.64 -19.94
CA ASN A 333 -6.52 4.63 -19.40
C ASN A 333 -5.04 5.08 -19.27
N SER A 334 -4.71 6.37 -19.42
CA SER A 334 -3.33 6.90 -19.34
C SER A 334 -2.68 6.73 -17.96
N CYS A 335 -3.48 6.49 -16.92
CA CYS A 335 -3.03 6.29 -15.54
C CYS A 335 -3.56 5.02 -14.85
N LEU A 336 -3.02 4.74 -13.66
CA LEU A 336 -3.40 3.59 -12.82
C LEU A 336 -4.61 3.85 -11.91
N VAL A 337 -4.85 5.10 -11.50
CA VAL A 337 -5.98 5.53 -10.64
C VAL A 337 -6.53 6.85 -11.17
N ILE A 338 -7.84 7.04 -11.21
CA ILE A 338 -8.45 8.35 -11.54
C ILE A 338 -9.21 8.97 -10.38
N THR A 339 -9.52 10.26 -10.53
CA THR A 339 -10.75 10.84 -9.99
C THR A 339 -11.67 11.38 -11.08
N ASP A 340 -12.98 11.10 -10.96
CA ASP A 340 -14.05 11.75 -11.70
C ASP A 340 -14.44 13.13 -11.11
N GLY A 341 -13.74 13.56 -10.05
CA GLY A 341 -14.03 14.75 -9.26
C GLY A 341 -14.78 14.48 -7.95
N THR A 342 -15.36 13.28 -7.78
CA THR A 342 -16.11 12.85 -6.58
C THR A 342 -15.49 11.59 -5.96
N ASN A 343 -15.17 10.60 -6.78
CA ASN A 343 -14.67 9.29 -6.41
C ASN A 343 -13.17 9.15 -6.72
N ILE A 344 -12.53 8.18 -6.07
CA ILE A 344 -11.17 7.73 -6.39
C ILE A 344 -11.29 6.29 -6.87
N ILE A 345 -10.94 6.04 -8.13
CA ILE A 345 -11.26 4.79 -8.82
C ILE A 345 -9.95 4.11 -9.25
N PRO A 346 -9.56 2.96 -8.65
CA PRO A 346 -8.42 2.17 -9.12
C PRO A 346 -8.81 1.33 -10.35
N SER A 347 -7.86 1.17 -11.28
CA SER A 347 -8.03 0.30 -12.46
C SER A 347 -7.70 -1.16 -12.16
N GLY A 348 -8.12 -2.07 -13.05
CA GLY A 348 -7.58 -3.44 -13.08
C GLY A 348 -6.06 -3.47 -13.28
N ARG A 349 -5.50 -2.45 -13.95
CA ARG A 349 -4.06 -2.28 -14.19
C ARG A 349 -3.29 -2.00 -12.91
N LEU A 350 -3.83 -1.19 -11.98
CA LEU A 350 -3.23 -1.00 -10.66
C LEU A 350 -3.06 -2.34 -9.94
N TRP A 351 -4.09 -3.19 -9.97
CA TRP A 351 -4.05 -4.49 -9.30
C TRP A 351 -3.14 -5.48 -10.01
N ALA A 352 -2.99 -5.38 -11.33
CA ALA A 352 -1.97 -6.10 -12.08
C ALA A 352 -0.56 -5.75 -11.55
N PHE A 353 -0.22 -4.46 -11.41
CA PHE A 353 1.04 -4.05 -10.79
C PHE A 353 1.17 -4.50 -9.33
N ALA A 354 0.09 -4.42 -8.55
CA ALA A 354 0.09 -4.77 -7.13
C ALA A 354 0.46 -6.24 -6.87
N GLN A 355 0.06 -7.16 -7.75
CA GLN A 355 0.40 -8.60 -7.68
C GLN A 355 1.91 -8.89 -7.84
N TRP A 356 2.67 -7.92 -8.36
CA TRP A 356 4.13 -7.98 -8.39
C TRP A 356 4.73 -7.13 -7.28
N SER A 357 4.43 -5.83 -7.28
CA SER A 357 5.08 -4.82 -6.46
C SER A 357 4.95 -5.08 -4.96
N ARG A 358 3.82 -5.61 -4.46
CA ARG A 358 3.66 -5.97 -3.04
C ARG A 358 4.63 -7.07 -2.58
N TYR A 359 5.00 -8.00 -3.46
CA TYR A 359 5.64 -9.27 -3.10
C TYR A 359 7.05 -9.43 -3.69
N VAL A 360 7.41 -8.65 -4.70
CA VAL A 360 8.74 -8.59 -5.32
C VAL A 360 9.37 -7.25 -4.93
N ARG A 361 10.01 -7.21 -3.76
CA ARG A 361 10.50 -5.98 -3.15
C ARG A 361 11.91 -5.60 -3.66
N PRO A 362 12.34 -4.33 -3.55
CA PRO A 362 13.63 -3.87 -4.05
C PRO A 362 14.82 -4.70 -3.54
N GLY A 363 15.57 -5.25 -4.49
CA GLY A 363 16.66 -6.19 -4.25
C GLY A 363 16.25 -7.67 -4.21
N ALA A 364 15.01 -8.01 -4.54
CA ALA A 364 14.63 -9.39 -4.84
C ALA A 364 15.36 -9.88 -6.10
N VAL A 365 15.71 -11.16 -6.17
CA VAL A 365 16.40 -11.74 -7.31
C VAL A 365 15.46 -12.72 -8.00
N ARG A 366 15.30 -12.63 -9.33
CA ARG A 366 14.52 -13.60 -10.10
C ARG A 366 15.27 -14.94 -10.10
N VAL A 367 14.55 -16.02 -9.83
CA VAL A 367 15.10 -17.38 -9.73
C VAL A 367 14.52 -18.31 -10.78
N ALA A 368 15.22 -19.40 -11.10
CA ALA A 368 14.75 -20.38 -12.07
C ALA A 368 13.48 -21.08 -11.60
N ILE A 369 12.53 -21.21 -12.52
CA ILE A 369 11.28 -21.95 -12.37
C ILE A 369 11.00 -22.70 -13.68
N SER A 370 10.52 -23.94 -13.57
CA SER A 370 10.02 -24.73 -14.70
C SER A 370 8.61 -25.23 -14.44
N GLY A 371 7.89 -25.61 -15.50
CA GLY A 371 6.50 -26.09 -15.43
C GLY A 371 5.46 -25.16 -16.07
N SER A 372 5.87 -23.99 -16.58
CA SER A 372 5.01 -23.08 -17.34
C SER A 372 4.51 -23.74 -18.63
N THR A 373 3.30 -23.39 -19.06
CA THR A 373 2.68 -23.82 -20.32
C THR A 373 2.28 -22.59 -21.15
N SER A 374 1.69 -22.80 -22.34
CA SER A 374 1.08 -21.72 -23.12
C SER A 374 -0.11 -21.04 -22.43
N THR A 375 -0.74 -21.73 -21.45
CA THR A 375 -1.92 -21.25 -20.72
C THR A 375 -1.67 -20.94 -19.24
N LEU A 376 -0.52 -21.35 -18.70
CA LEU A 376 -0.09 -21.06 -17.33
C LEU A 376 1.34 -20.53 -17.36
N LYS A 377 1.47 -19.21 -17.40
CA LYS A 377 2.74 -18.49 -17.32
C LYS A 377 3.16 -18.39 -15.85
N MET A 378 4.41 -18.70 -15.52
CA MET A 378 4.92 -18.66 -14.14
C MET A 378 6.33 -18.09 -14.06
N THR A 379 6.58 -17.24 -13.06
CA THR A 379 7.90 -16.68 -12.75
C THR A 379 8.08 -16.57 -11.23
N ALA A 380 9.32 -16.55 -10.75
CA ALA A 380 9.61 -16.65 -9.32
C ALA A 380 10.78 -15.76 -8.88
N PHE A 381 10.72 -15.31 -7.62
CA PHE A 381 11.71 -14.42 -7.02
C PHE A 381 12.04 -14.82 -5.58
N LYS A 382 13.26 -14.51 -5.16
CA LYS A 382 13.68 -14.57 -3.76
C LYS A 382 13.95 -13.16 -3.25
N ASN A 383 13.19 -12.71 -2.27
CA ASN A 383 13.40 -11.43 -1.58
C ASN A 383 14.62 -11.49 -0.63
N LYS A 384 15.11 -10.31 -0.23
CA LYS A 384 16.23 -10.18 0.74
C LYS A 384 15.92 -10.73 2.14
N ASP A 385 14.65 -10.77 2.53
CA ASP A 385 14.18 -11.39 3.79
C ASP A 385 14.10 -12.92 3.72
N GLY A 386 14.39 -13.52 2.55
CA GLY A 386 14.32 -14.95 2.31
C GLY A 386 12.96 -15.47 1.85
N THR A 387 11.92 -14.62 1.78
CA THR A 387 10.63 -15.01 1.21
C THR A 387 10.75 -15.30 -0.29
N VAL A 388 9.94 -16.24 -0.78
CA VAL A 388 9.85 -16.59 -2.20
C VAL A 388 8.49 -16.15 -2.72
N ALA A 389 8.49 -15.25 -3.69
CA ALA A 389 7.29 -14.85 -4.42
C ALA A 389 7.19 -15.63 -5.73
N VAL A 390 5.97 -16.04 -6.10
CA VAL A 390 5.71 -16.78 -7.34
C VAL A 390 4.49 -16.16 -8.00
N GLN A 391 4.68 -15.59 -9.18
CA GLN A 391 3.61 -15.04 -10.00
C GLN A 391 3.13 -16.13 -10.96
N MET A 392 1.82 -16.32 -11.02
CA MET A 392 1.16 -17.29 -11.90
C MET A 392 0.03 -16.60 -12.64
N ILE A 393 0.07 -16.64 -13.97
CA ILE A 393 -0.98 -16.11 -14.84
C ILE A 393 -1.59 -17.31 -15.58
N ASN A 394 -2.82 -17.66 -15.20
CA ASN A 394 -3.64 -18.60 -15.93
C ASN A 394 -4.44 -17.81 -16.99
N SER A 395 -4.46 -18.27 -18.24
CA SER A 395 -5.26 -17.65 -19.32
C SER A 395 -6.50 -18.46 -19.72
N VAL A 396 -6.78 -19.59 -19.06
CA VAL A 396 -8.03 -20.35 -19.26
C VAL A 396 -9.05 -20.07 -18.16
N SER A 397 -10.33 -20.19 -18.53
CA SER A 397 -11.46 -19.95 -17.62
C SER A 397 -11.60 -21.01 -16.51
N SER A 398 -11.03 -22.21 -16.70
CA SER A 398 -11.00 -23.24 -15.68
C SER A 398 -9.90 -22.98 -14.64
N ALA A 399 -10.20 -23.33 -13.38
CA ALA A 399 -9.21 -23.27 -12.31
C ALA A 399 -8.09 -24.29 -12.56
N THR A 400 -6.84 -23.82 -12.56
CA THR A 400 -5.66 -24.69 -12.74
C THR A 400 -5.02 -24.97 -11.40
N SER A 401 -4.82 -26.26 -11.09
CA SER A 401 -4.18 -26.72 -9.85
C SER A 401 -2.68 -26.87 -10.02
N VAL A 402 -1.90 -26.12 -9.23
CA VAL A 402 -0.42 -26.11 -9.31
C VAL A 402 0.20 -26.63 -8.01
N THR A 403 1.20 -27.51 -8.14
CA THR A 403 2.09 -27.93 -7.04
C THR A 403 3.44 -27.21 -7.18
N VAL A 404 3.92 -26.57 -6.11
CA VAL A 404 5.19 -25.84 -6.12
C VAL A 404 6.22 -26.56 -5.25
N LYS A 405 7.35 -26.92 -5.85
CA LYS A 405 8.46 -27.66 -5.21
C LYS A 405 9.82 -27.03 -5.52
N GLY A 406 10.87 -27.54 -4.87
CA GLY A 406 12.27 -27.13 -5.09
C GLY A 406 12.84 -26.18 -4.01
N PHE A 407 12.01 -25.78 -3.06
CA PHE A 407 12.40 -25.13 -1.80
C PHE A 407 11.45 -25.60 -0.68
N SER A 408 11.81 -25.31 0.57
CA SER A 408 10.97 -25.59 1.74
C SER A 408 10.35 -24.30 2.29
N ALA A 409 9.03 -24.29 2.46
CA ALA A 409 8.25 -23.19 3.01
C ALA A 409 7.62 -23.60 4.35
N ARG A 410 7.81 -22.80 5.42
CA ARG A 410 7.13 -23.00 6.71
C ARG A 410 5.68 -22.53 6.71
N SER A 411 5.36 -21.61 5.82
CA SER A 411 4.03 -21.04 5.59
C SER A 411 3.97 -20.54 4.14
N ALA A 412 2.76 -20.47 3.60
CA ALA A 412 2.50 -19.88 2.30
C ALA A 412 1.18 -19.10 2.34
N LYS A 413 1.11 -18.03 1.56
CA LYS A 413 -0.12 -17.31 1.23
C LYS A 413 -0.17 -17.15 -0.28
N ALA A 414 -1.35 -17.19 -0.85
CA ALA A 414 -1.57 -16.84 -2.25
C ALA A 414 -2.65 -15.78 -2.34
N TYR A 415 -2.54 -14.99 -3.39
CA TYR A 415 -3.38 -13.85 -3.66
C TYR A 415 -3.93 -13.95 -5.08
N LEU A 416 -5.17 -13.51 -5.29
CA LEU A 416 -5.88 -13.60 -6.55
C LEU A 416 -6.46 -12.24 -6.93
N THR A 417 -6.44 -11.95 -8.23
CA THR A 417 -7.17 -10.86 -8.87
C THR A 417 -7.83 -11.45 -10.12
N ASP A 418 -9.14 -11.27 -10.24
CA ASP A 418 -9.97 -11.69 -11.38
C ASP A 418 -11.23 -10.81 -11.44
N ASN A 419 -12.15 -11.01 -12.38
CA ASN A 419 -13.38 -10.20 -12.49
C ASN A 419 -14.29 -10.22 -11.25
N SER A 420 -14.16 -11.24 -10.38
CA SER A 420 -14.89 -11.34 -9.11
C SER A 420 -14.09 -10.78 -7.93
N ASN A 421 -12.81 -10.48 -8.15
CA ASN A 421 -11.85 -9.96 -7.19
C ASN A 421 -11.12 -8.77 -7.84
N ASN A 422 -11.84 -7.65 -8.01
CA ASN A 422 -11.33 -6.40 -8.61
C ASN A 422 -10.38 -5.63 -7.65
N ASN A 423 -9.63 -6.37 -6.83
CA ASN A 423 -8.54 -5.94 -5.96
C ASN A 423 -7.66 -7.18 -5.63
N ILE A 424 -6.86 -7.14 -4.57
CA ILE A 424 -6.09 -8.32 -4.12
C ILE A 424 -6.86 -9.05 -3.01
N SER A 425 -7.37 -10.24 -3.34
CA SER A 425 -8.05 -11.15 -2.42
C SER A 425 -7.16 -12.33 -2.00
N ASP A 426 -7.35 -12.85 -0.79
CA ASP A 426 -6.73 -14.13 -0.37
C ASP A 426 -7.32 -15.31 -1.17
N THR A 427 -6.49 -16.32 -1.48
CA THR A 427 -6.93 -17.59 -2.06
C THR A 427 -6.28 -18.79 -1.35
N THR A 428 -6.90 -19.97 -1.49
CA THR A 428 -6.49 -21.18 -0.78
C THR A 428 -5.14 -21.70 -1.26
N VAL A 429 -4.27 -22.02 -0.29
CA VAL A 429 -3.03 -22.76 -0.48
C VAL A 429 -3.02 -23.96 0.46
N LEU A 430 -2.63 -25.13 -0.03
CA LEU A 430 -2.37 -26.28 0.82
C LEU A 430 -0.86 -26.38 1.08
N LEU A 431 -0.46 -26.67 2.31
CA LEU A 431 0.93 -26.90 2.68
C LEU A 431 1.04 -28.29 3.30
N SER A 432 1.97 -29.12 2.81
CA SER A 432 2.29 -30.44 3.37
C SER A 432 3.79 -30.66 3.27
N ASP A 433 4.43 -31.25 4.28
CA ASP A 433 5.87 -31.56 4.28
C ASP A 433 6.80 -30.37 3.92
N ASN A 434 6.42 -29.15 4.34
CA ASN A 434 7.04 -27.88 3.95
C ASN A 434 7.08 -27.61 2.42
N LYS A 435 6.21 -28.24 1.64
CA LYS A 435 5.99 -28.00 0.21
C LYS A 435 4.60 -27.42 -0.01
N VAL A 436 4.45 -26.64 -1.07
CA VAL A 436 3.18 -25.98 -1.43
C VAL A 436 2.45 -26.81 -2.47
N TYR A 437 1.20 -27.16 -2.16
CA TYR A 437 0.33 -27.98 -3.00
C TYR A 437 -0.95 -27.21 -3.35
N GLY A 438 -1.51 -27.49 -4.53
CA GLY A 438 -2.87 -27.09 -4.88
C GLY A 438 -3.17 -25.59 -4.86
N ILE A 439 -2.28 -24.75 -5.39
CA ILE A 439 -2.66 -23.36 -5.70
C ILE A 439 -3.70 -23.39 -6.82
N GLN A 440 -4.88 -22.81 -6.58
CA GLN A 440 -5.93 -22.64 -7.59
C GLN A 440 -5.78 -21.29 -8.27
N VAL A 441 -5.34 -21.28 -9.52
CA VAL A 441 -5.25 -20.05 -10.33
C VAL A 441 -6.49 -19.97 -11.22
N LYS A 442 -7.27 -18.88 -11.11
CA LYS A 442 -8.52 -18.64 -11.85
C LYS A 442 -8.42 -17.39 -12.72
N THR A 443 -9.20 -17.34 -13.81
CA THR A 443 -9.49 -16.10 -14.54
C THR A 443 -10.89 -16.10 -15.17
N THR A 444 -11.78 -15.24 -14.63
CA THR A 444 -13.03 -14.67 -15.22
C THR A 444 -14.38 -15.41 -15.18
N THR A 445 -15.44 -14.60 -15.32
CA THR A 445 -16.87 -14.85 -15.00
C THR A 445 -17.72 -13.72 -15.64
N THR A 446 -19.05 -13.76 -15.94
CA THR A 446 -20.12 -14.77 -16.28
C THR A 446 -21.44 -13.98 -16.50
N LEU A 447 -22.46 -14.46 -17.27
CA LEU A 447 -23.96 -14.23 -17.14
C LEU A 447 -24.76 -14.60 -18.43
N PRO A 448 -26.12 -14.80 -18.45
CA PRO A 448 -27.15 -14.84 -17.38
C PRO A 448 -28.23 -15.99 -17.40
N LEU A 449 -29.05 -16.09 -16.32
CA LEU A 449 -30.36 -16.81 -16.12
C LEU A 449 -30.40 -18.37 -15.97
N PRO A 450 -31.41 -18.97 -15.29
CA PRO A 450 -32.12 -18.60 -14.04
C PRO A 450 -32.06 -19.71 -12.94
N LEU A 451 -32.68 -19.49 -11.76
CA LEU A 451 -32.73 -20.41 -10.59
C LEU A 451 -33.49 -21.74 -10.87
N PRO A 452 -33.14 -22.85 -10.19
CA PRO A 452 -33.77 -23.16 -8.89
C PRO A 452 -32.83 -23.72 -7.78
N SER A 453 -33.16 -23.41 -6.52
CA SER A 453 -32.66 -24.06 -5.28
C SER A 453 -33.61 -25.22 -4.87
N PRO A 454 -33.33 -26.10 -3.87
CA PRO A 454 -32.26 -26.09 -2.86
C PRO A 454 -31.59 -27.46 -2.49
N ARG A 455 -30.71 -27.44 -1.45
CA ARG A 455 -30.05 -28.54 -0.67
C ARG A 455 -28.70 -29.05 -1.23
N ILE A 456 -27.53 -28.86 -0.60
CA ILE A 456 -26.99 -29.01 0.79
C ILE A 456 -26.26 -30.36 1.00
N MET A 457 -25.16 -30.29 1.78
CA MET A 457 -24.12 -31.27 2.11
C MET A 457 -22.94 -31.27 1.13
N LEU A 458 -21.65 -31.25 1.55
CA LEU A 458 -21.06 -31.11 2.90
C LEU A 458 -19.64 -30.50 2.80
N SER A 459 -19.10 -29.91 3.88
CA SER A 459 -17.68 -29.51 3.97
C SER A 459 -17.12 -29.57 5.40
N ASN A 460 -16.41 -30.65 5.74
CA ASN A 460 -15.72 -30.77 7.03
C ASN A 460 -14.33 -30.11 6.97
N TRP A 461 -14.30 -28.78 7.06
CA TRP A 461 -13.15 -28.09 7.64
C TRP A 461 -13.37 -28.08 9.15
N ILE A 462 -12.76 -29.03 9.85
CA ILE A 462 -12.78 -29.06 11.32
C ILE A 462 -11.89 -27.91 11.82
N MET A 463 -12.46 -26.71 11.91
CA MET A 463 -12.02 -25.79 12.95
C MET A 463 -12.33 -26.47 14.27
N ALA A 464 -11.38 -26.48 15.21
CA ALA A 464 -11.65 -27.01 16.53
C ALA A 464 -12.89 -26.30 17.11
N PRO A 465 -13.90 -27.01 17.64
CA PRO A 465 -15.10 -26.42 18.21
C PRO A 465 -14.78 -25.25 19.13
N LYS A 466 -15.49 -24.13 18.95
CA LYS A 466 -15.31 -22.92 19.76
C LYS A 466 -16.59 -22.49 20.44
N ILE A 467 -16.45 -22.09 21.70
CA ILE A 467 -17.52 -21.53 22.53
C ILE A 467 -17.37 -20.00 22.50
N VAL A 468 -18.34 -19.32 21.90
CA VAL A 468 -18.25 -17.88 21.57
C VAL A 468 -19.41 -17.13 22.21
N LEU A 469 -19.14 -16.20 23.13
CA LEU A 469 -20.15 -15.37 23.77
C LEU A 469 -20.17 -13.96 23.19
N ILE A 470 -21.36 -13.46 22.85
CA ILE A 470 -21.56 -12.13 22.24
C ILE A 470 -22.61 -11.37 23.04
N THR A 471 -22.27 -10.21 23.60
CA THR A 471 -23.26 -9.34 24.29
C THR A 471 -23.98 -8.39 23.32
N GLY A 472 -25.27 -8.16 23.55
CA GLY A 472 -26.10 -7.34 22.66
C GLY A 472 -26.44 -8.03 21.34
N ALA A 473 -26.42 -9.38 21.32
CA ALA A 473 -26.50 -10.19 20.10
C ALA A 473 -27.86 -10.18 19.38
N ASN A 474 -28.89 -9.52 19.93
CA ASN A 474 -30.24 -9.50 19.35
C ASN A 474 -30.50 -8.37 18.32
N ARG A 475 -29.56 -7.44 18.13
CA ARG A 475 -29.68 -6.36 17.13
C ARG A 475 -28.33 -5.80 16.67
N GLY A 476 -28.34 -5.05 15.56
CA GLY A 476 -27.18 -4.30 15.06
C GLY A 476 -25.95 -5.17 14.81
N ILE A 477 -24.77 -4.62 15.12
CA ILE A 477 -23.46 -5.28 14.93
C ILE A 477 -23.42 -6.63 15.66
N GLY A 478 -23.90 -6.71 16.90
CA GLY A 478 -23.96 -7.94 17.69
C GLY A 478 -24.76 -9.07 17.00
N LYS A 479 -25.89 -8.74 16.36
CA LYS A 479 -26.67 -9.71 15.57
C LYS A 479 -25.93 -10.14 14.30
N GLY A 480 -25.27 -9.20 13.62
CA GLY A 480 -24.44 -9.53 12.45
C GLY A 480 -23.30 -10.50 12.80
N ILE A 481 -22.63 -10.27 13.93
CA ILE A 481 -21.57 -11.17 14.45
C ILE A 481 -22.17 -12.54 14.83
N LEU A 482 -23.33 -12.57 15.51
CA LEU A 482 -24.05 -13.80 15.85
C LEU A 482 -24.38 -14.63 14.60
N GLU A 483 -25.01 -14.02 13.60
CA GLU A 483 -25.38 -14.68 12.34
C GLU A 483 -24.17 -15.20 11.55
N LEU A 484 -23.00 -14.57 11.68
CA LEU A 484 -21.75 -15.05 11.07
C LEU A 484 -21.17 -16.25 11.81
N TYR A 485 -21.27 -16.31 13.15
CA TYR A 485 -20.84 -17.48 13.92
C TYR A 485 -21.80 -18.68 13.77
N LEU A 486 -23.11 -18.45 13.66
CA LEU A 486 -24.11 -19.50 13.40
C LEU A 486 -23.96 -20.18 12.03
N LYS A 487 -23.20 -19.58 11.11
CA LYS A 487 -22.86 -20.14 9.78
C LYS A 487 -21.55 -20.95 9.77
N LYS A 488 -20.80 -20.99 10.86
CA LYS A 488 -19.58 -21.83 11.01
C LYS A 488 -19.97 -23.15 11.68
N PRO A 489 -19.49 -24.31 11.22
CA PRO A 489 -19.84 -25.62 11.80
C PRO A 489 -19.20 -25.84 13.17
N ASP A 490 -19.79 -26.74 13.96
CA ASP A 490 -19.28 -27.23 15.25
C ASP A 490 -18.99 -26.16 16.33
N HIS A 491 -19.66 -25.01 16.31
CA HIS A 491 -19.52 -23.96 17.33
C HIS A 491 -20.64 -24.03 18.38
N THR A 492 -20.36 -23.58 19.61
CA THR A 492 -21.41 -23.20 20.56
C THR A 492 -21.45 -21.69 20.66
N VAL A 493 -22.50 -21.08 20.11
CA VAL A 493 -22.63 -19.62 20.09
C VAL A 493 -23.60 -19.18 21.17
N ILE A 494 -23.13 -18.34 22.09
CA ILE A 494 -23.88 -17.86 23.25
C ILE A 494 -24.32 -16.41 22.96
N ALA A 495 -25.59 -16.23 22.64
CA ALA A 495 -26.22 -14.94 22.47
C ALA A 495 -26.59 -14.37 23.84
N ALA A 496 -25.75 -13.49 24.37
CA ALA A 496 -25.99 -12.80 25.63
C ALA A 496 -26.83 -11.53 25.37
N ILE A 497 -28.04 -11.49 25.96
CA ILE A 497 -29.07 -10.51 25.65
C ILE A 497 -29.68 -9.91 26.92
N ARG A 498 -30.02 -8.62 26.87
CA ARG A 498 -30.55 -7.88 28.03
C ARG A 498 -31.91 -8.40 28.50
N ASP A 499 -32.81 -8.61 27.55
CA ASP A 499 -34.21 -8.98 27.77
C ASP A 499 -34.59 -10.14 26.84
N PRO A 500 -34.74 -11.37 27.37
CA PRO A 500 -35.20 -12.53 26.60
C PRO A 500 -36.64 -12.43 26.07
N SER A 501 -37.49 -11.60 26.68
CA SER A 501 -38.89 -11.45 26.27
C SER A 501 -39.08 -10.52 25.06
N HIS A 502 -38.10 -9.65 24.78
CA HIS A 502 -38.17 -8.69 23.67
C HIS A 502 -38.35 -9.40 22.31
N PRO A 503 -39.17 -8.89 21.37
CA PRO A 503 -39.42 -9.56 20.09
C PRO A 503 -38.16 -9.88 19.27
N THR A 504 -37.16 -8.99 19.27
CA THR A 504 -35.87 -9.25 18.57
C THR A 504 -35.01 -10.31 19.24
N SER A 505 -35.26 -10.61 20.52
CA SER A 505 -34.63 -11.71 21.26
C SER A 505 -35.32 -13.03 20.98
N GLN A 506 -36.65 -13.06 20.95
CA GLN A 506 -37.42 -14.25 20.58
C GLN A 506 -37.08 -14.72 19.16
N ALA A 507 -36.98 -13.77 18.22
CA ALA A 507 -36.56 -14.02 16.83
C ALA A 507 -35.12 -14.59 16.67
N LEU A 508 -34.32 -14.70 17.74
CA LEU A 508 -33.04 -15.41 17.70
C LEU A 508 -33.23 -16.94 17.61
N ALA A 509 -34.33 -17.48 18.14
CA ALA A 509 -34.63 -18.91 18.07
C ALA A 509 -34.84 -19.39 16.62
N ASP A 510 -35.34 -18.51 15.76
CA ASP A 510 -35.63 -18.76 14.33
C ASP A 510 -34.39 -18.61 13.42
N LEU A 511 -33.23 -18.22 13.96
CA LEU A 511 -32.03 -18.05 13.14
C LEU A 511 -31.53 -19.39 12.60
N SER A 512 -31.38 -19.44 11.28
CA SER A 512 -30.73 -20.55 10.58
C SER A 512 -29.30 -20.76 11.08
N ARG A 513 -29.01 -21.98 11.52
CA ARG A 513 -27.71 -22.44 12.01
C ARG A 513 -27.27 -23.65 11.19
N VAL A 514 -25.96 -23.75 10.93
CA VAL A 514 -25.37 -24.90 10.24
C VAL A 514 -25.27 -26.11 11.18
N GLU A 515 -25.15 -27.31 10.60
CA GLU A 515 -25.01 -28.56 11.36
C GLU A 515 -23.78 -28.53 12.29
N GLY A 516 -23.88 -29.23 13.43
CA GLY A 516 -22.90 -29.19 14.52
C GLY A 516 -22.97 -27.94 15.40
N THR A 517 -23.56 -26.83 14.92
CA THR A 517 -23.54 -25.55 15.65
C THR A 517 -24.79 -25.31 16.50
N THR A 518 -24.55 -25.02 17.78
CA THR A 518 -25.60 -24.73 18.76
C THR A 518 -25.71 -23.23 19.03
N LEU A 519 -26.92 -22.81 19.40
CA LEU A 519 -27.23 -21.46 19.87
C LEU A 519 -27.77 -21.61 21.29
N ILE A 520 -27.10 -20.96 22.25
CA ILE A 520 -27.58 -20.79 23.63
C ILE A 520 -27.92 -19.32 23.79
N ILE A 521 -29.10 -19.02 24.34
CA ILE A 521 -29.51 -17.65 24.65
C ILE A 521 -29.45 -17.51 26.17
N VAL A 522 -28.69 -16.53 26.67
CA VAL A 522 -28.55 -16.25 28.10
C VAL A 522 -28.88 -14.80 28.39
N LYS A 523 -29.43 -14.53 29.58
CA LYS A 523 -29.67 -13.15 30.01
C LYS A 523 -28.37 -12.51 30.49
N ILE A 524 -27.92 -11.46 29.80
CA ILE A 524 -26.96 -10.48 30.33
C ILE A 524 -27.43 -9.07 30.00
N ASP A 525 -27.91 -8.34 31.01
CA ASP A 525 -27.96 -6.89 30.98
C ASP A 525 -26.61 -6.32 31.41
N ALA A 526 -25.99 -5.51 30.55
CA ALA A 526 -24.71 -4.86 30.83
C ALA A 526 -24.80 -3.83 31.98
N THR A 527 -26.00 -3.39 32.38
CA THR A 527 -26.19 -2.54 33.57
C THR A 527 -26.27 -3.34 34.87
N SER A 528 -26.42 -4.67 34.81
CA SER A 528 -26.55 -5.52 35.99
C SER A 528 -25.19 -6.12 36.38
N PRO A 529 -24.64 -5.80 37.56
CA PRO A 529 -23.37 -6.38 38.02
C PRO A 529 -23.49 -7.87 38.36
N THR A 530 -24.70 -8.40 38.51
CA THR A 530 -24.96 -9.80 38.87
C THR A 530 -25.32 -10.69 37.68
N ASP A 531 -25.86 -10.12 36.59
CA ASP A 531 -26.29 -10.88 35.40
C ASP A 531 -25.16 -11.72 34.78
N PRO A 532 -23.93 -11.21 34.53
CA PRO A 532 -22.84 -12.03 33.99
C PRO A 532 -22.52 -13.25 34.86
N THR A 533 -22.52 -13.09 36.19
CA THR A 533 -22.26 -14.17 37.14
C THR A 533 -23.42 -15.19 37.21
N ALA A 534 -24.66 -14.73 37.01
CA ALA A 534 -25.81 -15.62 36.87
C ALA A 534 -25.74 -16.43 35.57
N ALA A 535 -25.40 -15.78 34.45
CA ALA A 535 -25.21 -16.43 33.15
C ALA A 535 -24.08 -17.47 33.19
N VAL A 536 -22.96 -17.23 33.89
CA VAL A 536 -21.91 -18.25 34.10
C VAL A 536 -22.44 -19.49 34.80
N LYS A 537 -23.32 -19.36 35.79
CA LYS A 537 -23.95 -20.51 36.48
C LYS A 537 -24.93 -21.26 35.57
N GLU A 538 -25.72 -20.53 34.77
CA GLU A 538 -26.65 -21.08 33.78
C GLU A 538 -25.91 -21.87 32.68
N LEU A 539 -24.81 -21.31 32.18
CA LEU A 539 -23.91 -21.95 31.22
C LEU A 539 -23.24 -23.20 31.80
N ALA A 540 -22.72 -23.14 33.03
CA ALA A 540 -22.13 -24.29 33.71
C ALA A 540 -23.14 -25.42 33.93
N ALA A 541 -24.37 -25.11 34.33
CA ALA A 541 -25.46 -26.07 34.44
C ALA A 541 -25.84 -26.70 33.07
N SER A 542 -25.60 -25.97 31.99
CA SER A 542 -25.77 -26.42 30.59
C SER A 542 -24.54 -27.16 30.02
N GLY A 543 -23.55 -27.49 30.85
CA GLY A 543 -22.33 -28.21 30.45
C GLY A 543 -21.21 -27.34 29.87
N ILE A 544 -21.36 -26.01 29.84
CA ILE A 544 -20.37 -25.07 29.32
C ILE A 544 -19.41 -24.67 30.44
N ASN A 545 -18.20 -25.25 30.42
CA ASN A 545 -17.17 -25.04 31.44
C ASN A 545 -16.05 -24.05 31.04
N HIS A 546 -16.02 -23.59 29.79
CA HIS A 546 -15.09 -22.58 29.27
C HIS A 546 -15.78 -21.71 28.20
N VAL A 547 -15.17 -20.59 27.86
CA VAL A 547 -15.51 -19.74 26.71
C VAL A 547 -14.21 -19.41 26.00
N ASP A 548 -14.11 -19.67 24.70
CA ASP A 548 -12.91 -19.37 23.91
C ASP A 548 -12.82 -17.91 23.47
N ILE A 549 -13.98 -17.28 23.20
CA ILE A 549 -14.06 -15.94 22.63
C ILE A 549 -15.18 -15.17 23.33
N LEU A 550 -14.82 -14.03 23.95
CA LEU A 550 -15.75 -13.11 24.60
C LEU A 550 -15.83 -11.79 23.79
N ILE A 551 -17.01 -11.50 23.22
CA ILE A 551 -17.26 -10.30 22.41
C ILE A 551 -18.17 -9.36 23.20
N ALA A 552 -17.55 -8.38 23.86
CA ALA A 552 -18.21 -7.33 24.63
C ALA A 552 -18.77 -6.20 23.72
N ASN A 553 -19.76 -6.53 22.89
CA ASN A 553 -20.34 -5.64 21.89
C ASN A 553 -21.49 -4.75 22.43
N ALA A 554 -22.10 -5.07 23.58
CA ALA A 554 -23.19 -4.28 24.13
C ALA A 554 -22.76 -2.85 24.51
N ALA A 555 -23.34 -1.85 23.84
CA ALA A 555 -23.12 -0.43 24.11
C ALA A 555 -24.41 0.39 23.92
N ILE A 556 -24.44 1.61 24.46
CA ILE A 556 -25.49 2.61 24.21
C ILE A 556 -24.92 3.96 23.78
N ALA A 557 -25.75 4.71 23.05
CA ALA A 557 -25.63 6.14 22.78
C ALA A 557 -27.06 6.74 22.91
N LEU A 558 -27.35 7.43 24.01
CA LEU A 558 -28.72 7.88 24.37
C LEU A 558 -29.03 9.32 23.95
N SER A 559 -28.00 10.16 23.82
CA SER A 559 -28.13 11.60 23.58
C SER A 559 -26.83 12.18 23.03
N TRP A 560 -26.90 13.34 22.37
CA TRP A 560 -25.74 14.02 21.75
C TRP A 560 -25.56 15.49 22.24
N PRO A 561 -25.51 15.75 23.56
CA PRO A 561 -25.31 17.11 24.10
C PRO A 561 -23.87 17.60 23.96
N THR A 562 -23.67 18.91 24.02
CA THR A 562 -22.34 19.52 24.20
C THR A 562 -21.76 19.23 25.60
N VAL A 563 -20.47 19.45 25.82
CA VAL A 563 -19.83 19.32 27.15
C VAL A 563 -20.40 20.31 28.16
N ALA A 564 -20.88 21.47 27.71
CA ALA A 564 -21.57 22.44 28.57
C ALA A 564 -22.97 21.98 29.02
N GLU A 565 -23.65 21.15 28.21
CA GLU A 565 -25.05 20.74 28.42
C GLU A 565 -25.19 19.28 28.91
N VAL A 566 -24.13 18.48 28.82
CA VAL A 566 -24.17 17.06 29.20
C VAL A 566 -24.38 16.88 30.70
N ARG A 567 -25.41 16.13 31.07
CA ARG A 567 -25.70 15.82 32.47
C ARG A 567 -24.85 14.64 32.94
N VAL A 568 -24.34 14.73 34.17
CA VAL A 568 -23.58 13.64 34.82
C VAL A 568 -24.36 12.33 34.82
N GLU A 569 -25.68 12.37 35.04
CA GLU A 569 -26.58 11.20 34.95
C GLU A 569 -26.54 10.50 33.58
N ASP A 570 -26.41 11.27 32.50
CA ASP A 570 -26.38 10.71 31.16
C ASP A 570 -25.00 10.16 30.84
N ILE A 571 -23.91 10.81 31.27
CA ILE A 571 -22.56 10.23 31.24
C ILE A 571 -22.54 8.91 32.01
N GLN A 572 -23.10 8.90 33.23
CA GLN A 572 -23.11 7.73 34.10
C GLN A 572 -23.79 6.54 33.42
N LYS A 573 -24.97 6.72 32.79
CA LYS A 573 -25.64 5.65 32.03
C LYS A 573 -24.77 5.06 30.91
N HIS A 574 -23.97 5.88 30.22
CA HIS A 574 -23.05 5.40 29.19
C HIS A 574 -21.82 4.70 29.79
N VAL A 575 -21.28 5.20 30.91
CA VAL A 575 -20.17 4.56 31.65
C VAL A 575 -20.61 3.21 32.23
N ASP A 576 -21.80 3.14 32.81
CA ASP A 576 -22.38 1.92 33.39
C ASP A 576 -22.45 0.79 32.36
N VAL A 577 -22.89 1.07 31.13
CA VAL A 577 -22.96 0.06 30.06
C VAL A 577 -21.60 -0.15 29.37
N ASN A 578 -21.00 0.93 28.86
CA ASN A 578 -19.88 0.85 27.91
C ASN A 578 -18.54 0.61 28.61
N VAL A 579 -18.43 0.87 29.92
CA VAL A 579 -17.19 0.73 30.71
C VAL A 579 -17.38 -0.28 31.84
N TYR A 580 -18.34 -0.08 32.74
CA TYR A 580 -18.54 -1.00 33.87
C TYR A 580 -19.11 -2.34 33.42
N GLY A 581 -20.07 -2.35 32.49
CA GLY A 581 -20.58 -3.58 31.87
C GLY A 581 -19.50 -4.42 31.19
N PHE A 582 -18.51 -3.79 30.55
CA PHE A 582 -17.32 -4.48 30.03
C PHE A 582 -16.50 -5.14 31.16
N ILE A 583 -16.22 -4.39 32.24
CA ILE A 583 -15.44 -4.89 33.38
C ILE A 583 -16.16 -6.02 34.11
N TYR A 584 -17.46 -5.90 34.40
CA TYR A 584 -18.24 -6.95 35.06
C TYR A 584 -18.30 -8.23 34.21
N LEU A 585 -18.47 -8.08 32.89
CA LEU A 585 -18.45 -9.20 31.96
C LEU A 585 -17.08 -9.89 31.93
N TYR A 586 -15.99 -9.13 31.81
CA TYR A 586 -14.63 -9.66 31.82
C TYR A 586 -14.31 -10.39 33.14
N GLN A 587 -14.62 -9.77 34.28
CA GLN A 587 -14.38 -10.35 35.60
C GLN A 587 -15.15 -11.64 35.81
N ALA A 588 -16.43 -11.70 35.43
CA ALA A 588 -17.25 -12.90 35.58
C ALA A 588 -16.78 -14.06 34.70
N PHE A 589 -16.32 -13.78 33.47
CA PHE A 589 -15.87 -14.80 32.52
C PHE A 589 -14.36 -15.10 32.60
N GLN A 590 -13.60 -14.44 33.47
CA GLN A 590 -12.14 -14.54 33.51
C GLN A 590 -11.64 -15.98 33.71
N ASP A 591 -12.25 -16.74 34.62
CA ASP A 591 -11.85 -18.13 34.88
C ASP A 591 -12.30 -19.12 33.80
N LEU A 592 -13.30 -18.77 33.00
CA LEU A 592 -13.71 -19.53 31.82
C LEU A 592 -12.79 -19.24 30.63
N LEU A 593 -12.31 -18.01 30.50
CA LEU A 593 -11.31 -17.59 29.49
C LEU A 593 -9.93 -18.21 29.77
N LYS A 594 -9.49 -18.28 31.04
CA LYS A 594 -8.24 -18.97 31.45
C LYS A 594 -8.20 -20.45 31.09
N GLN A 595 -9.36 -21.09 30.90
CA GLN A 595 -9.47 -22.51 30.51
C GLN A 595 -9.39 -22.73 28.98
N ALA A 596 -9.45 -21.66 28.17
CA ALA A 596 -9.26 -21.75 26.73
C ALA A 596 -7.78 -21.99 26.38
N LYS A 597 -7.51 -22.73 25.30
CA LYS A 597 -6.14 -23.08 24.86
C LYS A 597 -5.30 -21.88 24.38
N ASP A 598 -5.95 -20.81 23.92
CA ASP A 598 -5.30 -19.63 23.34
C ASP A 598 -6.27 -18.42 23.45
N PRO A 599 -6.41 -17.81 24.65
CA PRO A 599 -7.35 -16.72 24.87
C PRO A 599 -6.80 -15.39 24.35
N ASN A 600 -7.53 -14.75 23.43
CA ASN A 600 -7.22 -13.40 22.97
C ASN A 600 -7.77 -12.34 23.94
N ASP A 601 -6.89 -11.61 24.61
CA ASP A 601 -7.19 -10.43 25.44
C ASP A 601 -6.13 -9.35 25.18
N PHE A 602 -6.51 -8.07 25.13
CA PHE A 602 -5.68 -6.99 24.57
C PHE A 602 -5.73 -5.71 25.42
N ILE A 603 -4.97 -5.69 26.53
CA ILE A 603 -4.88 -4.53 27.44
C ILE A 603 -3.41 -4.12 27.67
N PRO A 604 -2.87 -3.18 26.88
CA PRO A 604 -1.47 -2.78 26.94
C PRO A 604 -1.17 -1.63 27.93
N MET A 605 -1.63 -1.72 29.20
CA MET A 605 -1.05 -0.98 30.34
C MET A 605 -1.67 -1.44 31.67
N ARG A 606 -0.84 -1.67 32.71
CA ARG A 606 -1.29 -2.21 34.02
C ARG A 606 -1.80 -1.13 34.99
N ASN A 607 -2.83 -0.38 34.59
CA ASN A 607 -3.55 0.51 35.52
C ASN A 607 -5.02 0.69 35.10
N ALA A 608 -5.92 -0.09 35.70
CA ALA A 608 -7.34 -0.13 35.33
C ALA A 608 -8.23 0.95 35.98
N ALA A 609 -7.69 1.75 36.92
CA ALA A 609 -8.47 2.75 37.66
C ALA A 609 -8.09 4.19 37.29
N TYR A 610 -6.81 4.51 37.22
CA TYR A 610 -6.34 5.86 36.92
C TYR A 610 -6.26 6.13 35.42
N ALA A 611 -5.69 5.21 34.62
CA ALA A 611 -5.46 5.45 33.19
C ALA A 611 -6.76 5.69 32.39
N PRO A 612 -7.87 4.96 32.61
CA PRO A 612 -9.13 5.25 31.92
C PRO A 612 -9.68 6.65 32.20
N THR A 613 -9.49 7.18 33.42
CA THR A 613 -9.94 8.55 33.75
C THR A 613 -9.20 9.61 32.92
N LYS A 614 -7.97 9.33 32.49
CA LYS A 614 -7.17 10.24 31.65
C LYS A 614 -7.60 10.24 30.18
N ALA A 615 -8.02 9.10 29.64
CA ALA A 615 -8.66 9.04 28.33
C ALA A 615 -9.98 9.84 28.31
N VAL A 616 -10.80 9.71 29.37
CA VAL A 616 -12.05 10.49 29.54
C VAL A 616 -11.76 11.98 29.65
N GLN A 617 -10.78 12.39 30.48
CA GLN A 617 -10.39 13.80 30.59
C GLN A 617 -9.88 14.38 29.26
N HIS A 618 -9.02 13.66 28.52
CA HIS A 618 -8.51 14.11 27.22
C HIS A 618 -9.63 14.33 26.20
N TRP A 619 -10.58 13.40 26.09
CA TRP A 619 -11.72 13.54 25.18
C TRP A 619 -12.55 14.79 25.49
N TYR A 620 -12.85 15.05 26.78
CA TYR A 620 -13.59 16.25 27.16
C TYR A 620 -12.80 17.53 26.87
N THR A 621 -11.49 17.59 27.12
CA THR A 621 -10.70 18.78 26.78
C THR A 621 -10.66 19.02 25.27
N LYS A 622 -10.61 17.97 24.45
CA LYS A 622 -10.71 18.06 22.99
C LYS A 622 -12.08 18.53 22.51
N ALA A 623 -13.15 18.05 23.13
CA ALA A 623 -14.51 18.49 22.84
C ALA A 623 -14.74 19.95 23.23
N ILE A 624 -14.32 20.38 24.44
CA ILE A 624 -14.35 21.78 24.89
C ILE A 624 -13.60 22.69 23.89
N SER A 625 -12.41 22.27 23.44
CA SER A 625 -11.66 23.02 22.42
C SER A 625 -12.41 23.19 21.10
N ALA A 626 -13.30 22.25 20.74
CA ALA A 626 -14.09 22.32 19.50
C ALA A 626 -15.38 23.12 19.68
N GLU A 627 -16.04 23.00 20.85
CA GLU A 627 -17.29 23.66 21.20
C GLU A 627 -17.13 25.14 21.54
N ASP A 628 -16.07 25.51 22.26
CA ASP A 628 -15.76 26.88 22.68
C ASP A 628 -14.61 27.47 21.86
N PRO A 629 -14.87 28.06 20.67
CA PRO A 629 -13.83 28.59 19.79
C PRO A 629 -13.07 29.81 20.34
N TRP A 630 -13.50 30.35 21.47
CA TRP A 630 -12.89 31.47 22.18
C TRP A 630 -11.90 31.00 23.28
N LEU A 631 -11.91 29.71 23.63
CA LEU A 631 -11.11 29.16 24.73
C LEU A 631 -9.90 28.39 24.21
N THR A 632 -8.74 28.55 24.86
CA THR A 632 -7.57 27.67 24.65
C THR A 632 -7.65 26.54 25.68
N ALA A 633 -8.01 25.33 25.25
CA ALA A 633 -8.24 24.18 26.11
C ALA A 633 -7.39 22.97 25.67
N PHE A 634 -6.44 22.56 26.50
CA PHE A 634 -5.54 21.43 26.23
C PHE A 634 -5.05 20.78 27.54
N PRO A 635 -4.90 19.45 27.62
CA PRO A 635 -4.24 18.80 28.74
C PRO A 635 -2.72 18.83 28.57
N VAL A 636 -2.02 18.97 29.70
CA VAL A 636 -0.56 18.79 29.78
C VAL A 636 -0.26 17.56 30.64
N ASP A 637 0.49 16.62 30.09
CA ASP A 637 1.15 15.54 30.81
C ASP A 637 2.37 16.13 31.56
N PRO A 638 2.34 16.22 32.91
CA PRO A 638 3.45 16.77 33.69
C PRO A 638 4.66 15.83 33.72
N GLY A 639 4.57 14.63 33.14
CA GLY A 639 5.57 13.58 33.22
C GLY A 639 5.49 12.81 34.56
N TRP A 640 6.47 11.94 34.81
CA TRP A 640 6.48 11.10 36.01
C TRP A 640 7.16 11.79 37.20
N VAL A 641 6.44 12.73 37.80
CA VAL A 641 6.94 13.67 38.82
C VAL A 641 7.11 13.03 40.21
N GLN A 642 8.17 13.39 40.93
CA GLN A 642 8.48 13.01 42.32
C GLN A 642 7.52 13.63 43.37
N THR A 643 6.22 13.52 43.14
CA THR A 643 5.14 13.78 44.09
C THR A 643 4.83 12.52 44.91
N ASP A 644 4.07 12.63 46.00
CA ASP A 644 3.61 11.46 46.80
C ASP A 644 2.91 10.39 45.95
N ILE A 645 2.13 10.81 44.94
CA ILE A 645 1.44 9.92 44.00
C ILE A 645 2.43 9.28 43.04
N GLY A 646 3.33 10.08 42.45
CA GLY A 646 4.31 9.60 41.48
C GLY A 646 5.34 8.64 42.09
N ASN A 647 5.83 8.93 43.30
CA ASN A 647 6.77 8.09 44.04
C ASN A 647 6.11 6.79 44.54
N ARG A 648 4.85 6.82 45.01
CA ARG A 648 4.08 5.60 45.32
C ARG A 648 3.85 4.73 44.07
N GLY A 649 3.66 5.37 42.92
CA GLY A 649 3.67 4.70 41.62
C GLY A 649 5.03 4.08 41.29
N ALA A 650 6.14 4.79 41.54
CA ALA A 650 7.50 4.29 41.34
C ALA A 650 7.78 3.04 42.17
N GLU A 651 7.47 3.07 43.47
CA GLU A 651 7.57 1.91 44.37
C GLU A 651 6.77 0.71 43.84
N THR A 652 5.53 0.95 43.40
CA THR A 652 4.64 -0.09 42.83
C THR A 652 5.20 -0.72 41.55
N PHE A 653 5.99 0.03 40.76
CA PHE A 653 6.64 -0.46 39.55
C PHE A 653 8.12 -0.87 39.75
N GLY A 654 8.64 -0.88 40.99
CA GLY A 654 9.99 -1.34 41.30
C GLY A 654 11.10 -0.28 41.14
N PHE A 655 10.74 1.01 41.10
CA PHE A 655 11.67 2.14 41.01
C PHE A 655 11.77 2.89 42.34
N ALA A 656 12.97 3.37 42.68
CA ALA A 656 13.21 4.03 43.98
C ALA A 656 12.52 5.40 44.15
N LYS A 657 12.20 6.08 43.04
CA LYS A 657 11.45 7.34 42.97
C LYS A 657 11.00 7.59 41.53
N ALA A 658 10.06 8.51 41.34
CA ALA A 658 9.61 8.90 40.01
C ALA A 658 10.72 9.61 39.20
N ALA A 659 10.61 9.63 37.88
CA ALA A 659 11.73 9.96 36.99
C ALA A 659 12.23 11.41 37.10
N MET A 660 11.37 12.38 37.39
CA MET A 660 11.69 13.82 37.32
C MET A 660 11.32 14.58 38.60
N THR A 661 11.96 15.72 38.85
CA THR A 661 11.66 16.53 40.04
C THR A 661 10.37 17.34 39.87
N VAL A 662 9.80 17.81 40.99
CA VAL A 662 8.63 18.72 40.98
C VAL A 662 8.98 20.05 40.31
N GLU A 663 10.19 20.56 40.55
CA GLU A 663 10.68 21.82 39.98
C GLU A 663 10.82 21.72 38.45
N GLU A 664 11.48 20.67 37.95
CA GLU A 664 11.66 20.40 36.52
C GLU A 664 10.33 20.27 35.78
N SER A 665 9.39 19.51 36.36
CA SER A 665 8.03 19.36 35.82
C SER A 665 7.28 20.70 35.81
N ALA A 666 7.29 21.43 36.92
CA ALA A 666 6.57 22.70 37.04
C ALA A 666 7.11 23.77 36.08
N THR A 667 8.44 23.92 35.97
CA THR A 667 9.07 24.85 35.01
C THR A 667 8.70 24.50 33.58
N GLY A 668 8.69 23.21 33.23
CA GLY A 668 8.25 22.74 31.91
C GLY A 668 6.78 23.06 31.64
N VAL A 669 5.88 22.62 32.52
CA VAL A 669 4.43 22.83 32.39
C VAL A 669 4.08 24.31 32.29
N VAL A 670 4.67 25.18 33.12
CA VAL A 670 4.47 26.64 33.05
C VAL A 670 4.94 27.19 31.71
N LYS A 671 6.11 26.79 31.22
CA LYS A 671 6.61 27.22 29.90
C LYS A 671 5.65 26.83 28.77
N VAL A 672 5.07 25.62 28.81
CA VAL A 672 4.08 25.19 27.81
C VAL A 672 2.82 26.05 27.90
N ILE A 673 2.31 26.30 29.11
CA ILE A 673 1.13 27.16 29.34
C ILE A 673 1.38 28.60 28.85
N ASP A 674 2.48 29.23 29.24
CA ASP A 674 2.82 30.61 28.88
C ASP A 674 3.05 30.78 27.36
N SER A 675 3.52 29.73 26.68
CA SER A 675 3.69 29.71 25.23
C SER A 675 2.43 29.32 24.45
N SER A 676 1.35 28.93 25.14
CA SER A 676 0.18 28.35 24.49
C SER A 676 -0.73 29.39 23.85
N THR A 677 -1.11 29.14 22.60
CA THR A 677 -2.22 29.81 21.93
C THR A 677 -3.25 28.78 21.49
N ARG A 678 -4.44 29.24 21.10
CA ARG A 678 -5.50 28.35 20.66
C ARG A 678 -5.08 27.55 19.41
N GLU A 679 -4.45 28.21 18.46
CA GLU A 679 -4.04 27.67 17.15
C GLU A 679 -2.94 26.61 17.28
N THR A 680 -2.11 26.74 18.31
CA THR A 680 -0.93 25.91 18.50
C THR A 680 -1.22 24.69 19.39
N HIS A 681 -1.95 24.88 20.49
CA HIS A 681 -2.08 23.88 21.55
C HIS A 681 -3.50 23.33 21.76
N SER A 682 -4.56 24.06 21.40
CA SER A 682 -5.92 23.67 21.80
C SER A 682 -6.38 22.34 21.17
N GLY A 683 -6.99 21.48 21.98
CA GLY A 683 -7.54 20.19 21.56
C GLY A 683 -6.52 19.06 21.34
N LYS A 684 -5.27 19.25 21.77
CA LYS A 684 -4.15 18.30 21.65
C LYS A 684 -3.50 18.05 23.01
N LEU A 685 -2.88 16.89 23.21
CA LEU A 685 -2.11 16.56 24.42
C LEU A 685 -0.65 16.99 24.27
N PHE A 686 -0.10 17.70 25.26
CA PHE A 686 1.33 18.06 25.31
C PHE A 686 2.01 17.46 26.53
N LYS A 687 3.32 17.25 26.47
CA LYS A 687 4.17 17.01 27.64
C LYS A 687 4.74 18.30 28.20
N TYR A 688 5.18 18.26 29.45
CA TYR A 688 5.90 19.35 30.15
C TYR A 688 7.10 19.92 29.37
N ASP A 689 7.70 19.16 28.45
CA ASP A 689 8.84 19.59 27.63
C ASP A 689 8.42 20.39 26.36
N GLY A 690 7.12 20.46 26.08
CA GLY A 690 6.54 21.10 24.90
C GLY A 690 6.27 20.14 23.72
N ASN A 691 6.52 18.85 23.86
CA ASN A 691 6.25 17.87 22.81
C ASN A 691 4.78 17.44 22.77
N GLU A 692 4.12 17.61 21.62
CA GLU A 692 2.78 17.06 21.35
C GLU A 692 2.82 15.51 21.41
N GLN A 693 1.76 14.88 21.94
CA GLN A 693 1.64 13.42 22.09
C GLN A 693 0.45 12.87 21.29
N PRO A 694 0.64 11.80 20.49
CA PRO A 694 -0.36 11.31 19.53
C PRO A 694 -1.35 10.28 20.12
N TRP A 695 -1.71 10.40 21.41
CA TRP A 695 -2.54 9.42 22.14
C TRP A 695 -4.04 9.49 21.79
#